data_AF-A0A257U2H0-F1
#
_entry.id   AF-A0A257U2H0-F1
#
_cell.length_a   1.000
_cell.length_b   1.000
_cell.length_c   1.000
_cell.angle_alpha   90.00
_cell.angle_beta   90.00
_cell.angle_gamma   90.00
#
_symmetry.space_group_name_H-M   'P 1'
#
loop_
_entity.id
_entity.type
_entity.pdbx_description
1 polymer ?
#
loop_
_entity_poly.entity_id
_entity_poly.type
_entity_poly.pdbx_seq_one_letter_code
_entity_poly.pdbx_strand_id
1 'polypeptide(L)'
;MAATERVLYAVPIVLRRLLRRAEPDLRRQAWERVKANFEGRLRDGRPLVGLYVCESLEICLEHVPVEDRPGLVAFAAAWCEHPVAATRLMAWRLLLALARGAAGQPEALAGLAGRVEALGHRGGDFLVAELFLLEEMGEACALPHVAELSRRLRLEGRDPVREVLLRNLKSRVDWVEKKVNCDFLVFSAVARRAEERDPGSYFANEVASHFANLLKVSRVEGTRFHAGRSLLALLPLLTVPQRNDVMVELLRSLELDVEAVTRYIPRFLASVLASLPEQEFLEALDDIEGNVRRGNEPLQRLLLQTAGWLLTALDAATLQGGVLRRLTGMLLGSLAESRSSTAVEGFAQIAMMLERLSERPDDGRLRAFLLLASKKLLTLTTHRGGDRVRFFLVGSALNRLDRAIASLHPALRFPERPAVAFIPGTFDPFTSAHRAVVARALEHAAEAVVQMDDYSWRKHALPRQLREDLAWMALADMPDAYLAPFRPPVNLARRVSGVRQLRRAFGRRELLIVVGSDVLSGASAYAKPEGEIWEIPHLVVVRDGAGPEGWRDRIGGFRGGVTVVPVPDQVRAVSSTALRAALDRRGDLDALCHPLVARTLLERRLYVNYPAYKEQVPLPDDRVECRAAGRHHDVTVCELKSPDAEQGPAASIRWRTGAAASLPTVPGGGGPLPVSDGRLVGDGALVETVGPPGAGGDGGSLQRLLSDVLGRWLDAGLLFALVPLDGRDGGALADALRPLGAAVPQRGAQPGGGLAVLRLEHPLVLLWDIENVLQPPYTGAPAVRRALASGRAALAGFFAALAPGDALLHLHEEQLKRQVVQWAQGVLGDQPARRRWVTLGLGRQFSRDIVGEYPTVAIDLERLLTWRGSEGGTAPRVGSPSLGLQLAVARELGRNAIVLAPFLDSAEAVLQVNDAAQAAGLPVREVLIGVTNASVRTTLDLRGIPHRCGAVVPGWRGVLRESATAPYVGGWSIVGRDPLETGSLLPSLNDCLPYRHPRHLGLSGSDAFDFSRLALAHAHAVLLALEETFREREGRLLAVQDLGAVVRTPRCPPMPQGFLPPRDRFPSDLVAEDIEALARLHP
;
A
#
# COMPACT_ATOMS: atom_id res chain seq x y z
N MET A 1 -15.94 -22.35 31.73
CA MET A 1 -14.82 -22.12 32.67
C MET A 1 -13.75 -21.17 32.12
N ALA A 2 -13.27 -21.32 30.88
CA ALA A 2 -12.15 -20.52 30.34
C ALA A 2 -12.39 -19.00 30.19
N ALA A 3 -13.63 -18.50 30.15
CA ALA A 3 -13.92 -17.06 30.08
C ALA A 3 -13.88 -16.40 31.47
N THR A 4 -14.40 -17.07 32.50
CA THR A 4 -14.46 -16.57 33.88
C THR A 4 -13.08 -16.48 34.54
N GLU A 5 -12.20 -17.46 34.28
CA GLU A 5 -10.81 -17.45 34.76
C GLU A 5 -9.99 -16.32 34.12
N ARG A 6 -10.21 -16.00 32.83
CA ARG A 6 -9.55 -14.85 32.17
C ARG A 6 -9.96 -13.52 32.81
N VAL A 7 -11.23 -13.37 33.18
CA VAL A 7 -11.73 -12.16 33.84
C VAL A 7 -11.16 -12.04 35.26
N LEU A 8 -11.10 -13.14 36.02
CA LEU A 8 -10.59 -13.13 37.39
C LEU A 8 -9.08 -12.89 37.49
N TYR A 9 -8.29 -13.39 36.53
CA TYR A 9 -6.84 -13.16 36.48
C TYR A 9 -6.47 -11.69 36.20
N ALA A 10 -7.31 -10.94 35.48
CA ALA A 10 -7.06 -9.52 35.21
C ALA A 10 -7.26 -8.62 36.44
N VAL A 11 -8.06 -9.07 37.43
CA VAL A 11 -8.45 -8.28 38.59
C VAL A 11 -7.25 -7.80 39.43
N PRO A 12 -6.31 -8.68 39.88
CA PRO A 12 -5.12 -8.23 40.61
C PRO A 12 -4.31 -7.15 39.89
N ILE A 13 -4.13 -7.30 38.57
CA ILE A 13 -3.32 -6.40 37.74
C ILE A 13 -4.02 -5.04 37.57
N VAL A 14 -5.32 -5.05 37.31
CA VAL A 14 -6.14 -3.83 37.18
C VAL A 14 -6.20 -3.10 38.52
N LEU A 15 -6.44 -3.81 39.62
CA LEU A 15 -6.45 -3.23 40.97
C LEU A 15 -5.13 -2.57 41.32
N ARG A 16 -4.00 -3.27 41.11
CA ARG A 16 -2.67 -2.68 41.35
C ARG A 16 -2.46 -1.43 40.52
N ARG A 17 -2.81 -1.46 39.23
CA ARG A 17 -2.63 -0.31 38.33
C ARG A 17 -3.51 0.86 38.74
N LEU A 18 -4.75 0.59 39.17
CA LEU A 18 -5.69 1.59 39.65
C LEU A 18 -5.18 2.23 40.94
N LEU A 19 -4.84 1.43 41.95
CA LEU A 19 -4.34 1.94 43.24
C LEU A 19 -3.03 2.72 43.06
N ARG A 20 -2.10 2.22 42.23
CA ARG A 20 -0.84 2.90 41.94
C ARG A 20 -1.02 4.28 41.29
N ARG A 21 -2.03 4.43 40.41
CA ARG A 21 -2.27 5.66 39.63
C ARG A 21 -3.27 6.62 40.29
N ALA A 22 -4.07 6.14 41.22
CA ALA A 22 -5.04 6.96 41.93
C ALA A 22 -4.33 8.00 42.81
N GLU A 23 -4.87 9.21 42.82
CA GLU A 23 -4.54 10.24 43.82
C GLU A 23 -4.79 9.70 45.24
N PRO A 24 -4.10 10.21 46.28
CA PRO A 24 -4.18 9.65 47.63
C PRO A 24 -5.62 9.45 48.14
N ASP A 25 -6.51 10.41 47.92
CA ASP A 25 -7.91 10.33 48.36
C ASP A 25 -8.71 9.31 47.56
N LEU A 26 -8.56 9.32 46.23
CA LEU A 26 -9.22 8.34 45.35
C LEU A 26 -8.70 6.92 45.61
N ARG A 27 -7.40 6.79 45.94
CA ARG A 27 -6.76 5.52 46.32
C ARG A 27 -7.34 4.99 47.61
N ARG A 28 -7.48 5.85 48.63
CA ARG A 28 -8.12 5.49 49.90
C ARG A 28 -9.58 5.06 49.68
N GLN A 29 -10.36 5.84 48.93
CA GLN A 29 -11.75 5.50 48.61
C GLN A 29 -11.88 4.20 47.82
N ALA A 30 -11.01 3.99 46.82
CA ALA A 30 -10.97 2.76 46.05
C ALA A 30 -10.59 1.57 46.94
N TRP A 31 -9.61 1.73 47.81
CA TRP A 31 -9.20 0.71 48.77
C TRP A 31 -10.31 0.37 49.76
N GLU A 32 -10.99 1.34 50.36
CA GLU A 32 -12.15 1.10 51.25
C GLU A 32 -13.24 0.28 50.55
N ARG A 33 -13.51 0.58 49.27
CA ARG A 33 -14.50 -0.16 48.50
C ARG A 33 -14.04 -1.58 48.16
N VAL A 34 -12.75 -1.76 47.89
CA VAL A 34 -12.13 -3.07 47.67
C VAL A 34 -12.17 -3.91 48.95
N LYS A 35 -11.77 -3.33 50.08
CA LYS A 35 -11.81 -3.91 51.42
C LYS A 35 -13.23 -4.36 51.79
N ALA A 36 -14.23 -3.47 51.70
CA ALA A 36 -15.62 -3.80 52.02
C ALA A 36 -16.18 -4.94 51.15
N ASN A 37 -15.81 -4.98 49.86
CA ASN A 37 -16.24 -6.06 48.95
C ASN A 37 -15.56 -7.40 49.29
N PHE A 38 -14.29 -7.37 49.71
CA PHE A 38 -13.57 -8.58 50.13
C PHE A 38 -14.06 -9.10 51.50
N GLU A 39 -14.32 -8.21 52.46
CA GLU A 39 -14.91 -8.55 53.75
C GLU A 39 -16.32 -9.14 53.60
N GLY A 40 -17.13 -8.59 52.69
CA GLY A 40 -18.46 -9.12 52.36
C GLY A 40 -18.45 -10.54 51.78
N ARG A 41 -17.34 -10.94 51.14
CA ARG A 41 -17.17 -12.25 50.50
C ARG A 41 -16.42 -13.28 51.34
N LEU A 42 -15.99 -12.91 52.56
CA LEU A 42 -15.24 -13.80 53.46
C LEU A 42 -16.00 -15.10 53.78
N ARG A 43 -17.34 -15.01 53.80
CA ARG A 43 -18.24 -16.13 54.14
C ARG A 43 -18.62 -17.00 52.94
N ASP A 44 -18.20 -16.65 51.72
CA ASP A 44 -18.60 -17.36 50.51
C ASP A 44 -18.02 -18.79 50.46
N GLY A 45 -16.90 -19.05 51.15
CA GLY A 45 -16.25 -20.37 51.21
C GLY A 45 -15.79 -20.94 49.86
N ARG A 46 -15.90 -20.16 48.77
CA ARG A 46 -15.57 -20.59 47.41
C ARG A 46 -14.05 -20.55 47.19
N PRO A 47 -13.40 -21.66 46.78
CA PRO A 47 -11.94 -21.75 46.63
C PRO A 47 -11.34 -20.68 45.70
N LEU A 48 -12.04 -20.33 44.62
CA LEU A 48 -11.60 -19.33 43.64
C LEU A 48 -11.64 -17.90 44.21
N VAL A 49 -12.54 -17.61 45.14
CA VAL A 49 -12.62 -16.28 45.78
C VAL A 49 -11.41 -16.08 46.68
N GLY A 50 -11.13 -17.02 47.59
CA GLY A 50 -9.94 -16.96 48.45
C GLY A 50 -8.64 -16.87 47.65
N LEU A 51 -8.52 -17.66 46.58
CA LEU A 51 -7.35 -17.65 45.70
C LEU A 51 -7.07 -16.28 45.07
N TYR A 52 -7.99 -15.74 44.27
CA TYR A 52 -7.74 -14.50 43.52
C TYR A 52 -7.76 -13.25 44.42
N VAL A 53 -8.47 -13.28 45.55
CA VAL A 53 -8.44 -12.18 46.52
C VAL A 53 -7.10 -12.15 47.24
N CYS A 54 -6.60 -13.30 47.76
CA CYS A 54 -5.28 -13.35 48.37
C CYS A 54 -4.17 -12.90 47.40
N GLU A 55 -4.25 -13.28 46.12
CA GLU A 55 -3.32 -12.79 45.09
C GLU A 55 -3.43 -11.27 44.88
N SER A 56 -4.65 -10.74 44.76
CA SER A 56 -4.89 -9.30 44.60
C SER A 56 -4.31 -8.51 45.75
N LEU A 57 -4.49 -9.01 46.99
CA LEU A 57 -3.96 -8.42 48.21
C LEU A 57 -2.42 -8.52 48.27
N GLU A 58 -1.82 -9.67 47.93
CA GLU A 58 -0.36 -9.86 47.88
C GLU A 58 0.28 -8.82 46.95
N ILE A 59 -0.30 -8.64 45.75
CA ILE A 59 0.23 -7.75 44.72
C ILE A 59 0.01 -6.27 45.05
N CYS A 60 -1.07 -5.92 45.76
CA CYS A 60 -1.41 -4.55 46.11
C CYS A 60 -0.87 -4.11 47.48
N LEU A 61 -0.24 -5.01 48.25
CA LEU A 61 0.15 -4.76 49.65
C LEU A 61 0.98 -3.49 49.86
N GLU A 62 1.82 -3.14 48.89
CA GLU A 62 2.63 -1.91 48.88
C GLU A 62 1.79 -0.60 48.89
N HIS A 63 0.53 -0.68 48.48
CA HIS A 63 -0.42 0.44 48.40
C HIS A 63 -1.51 0.36 49.47
N VAL A 64 -1.48 -0.65 50.33
CA VAL A 64 -2.45 -0.83 51.42
C VAL A 64 -2.01 -0.02 52.64
N PRO A 65 -2.91 0.78 53.24
CA PRO A 65 -2.64 1.49 54.49
C PRO A 65 -2.19 0.55 55.61
N VAL A 66 -1.25 1.00 56.45
CA VAL A 66 -0.64 0.16 57.49
C VAL A 66 -1.69 -0.29 58.52
N GLU A 67 -2.64 0.60 58.82
CA GLU A 67 -3.78 0.39 59.71
C GLU A 67 -4.70 -0.77 59.28
N ASP A 68 -4.73 -1.12 58.00
CA ASP A 68 -5.59 -2.19 57.47
C ASP A 68 -4.89 -3.55 57.41
N ARG A 69 -3.56 -3.59 57.57
CA ARG A 69 -2.76 -4.83 57.49
C ARG A 69 -3.19 -5.90 58.49
N PRO A 70 -3.57 -5.60 59.75
CA PRO A 70 -4.09 -6.62 60.67
C PRO A 70 -5.37 -7.31 60.15
N GLY A 71 -6.25 -6.56 59.48
CA GLY A 71 -7.44 -7.13 58.82
C GLY A 71 -7.08 -8.09 57.69
N LEU A 72 -5.98 -7.84 56.98
CA LEU A 72 -5.47 -8.75 55.95
C LEU A 72 -4.88 -10.04 56.53
N VAL A 73 -4.28 -10.00 57.72
CA VAL A 73 -3.82 -11.20 58.43
C VAL A 73 -5.01 -12.10 58.75
N ALA A 74 -6.08 -11.53 59.32
CA ALA A 74 -7.32 -12.27 59.59
C ALA A 74 -7.95 -12.85 58.32
N PHE A 75 -7.94 -12.07 57.23
CA PHE A 75 -8.39 -12.53 55.91
C PHE A 75 -7.59 -13.75 55.43
N ALA A 76 -6.26 -13.64 55.39
CA ALA A 76 -5.40 -14.73 54.93
C ALA A 76 -5.58 -15.99 55.80
N ALA A 77 -5.66 -15.80 57.12
CA ALA A 77 -5.82 -16.88 58.09
C ALA A 77 -7.07 -17.75 57.85
N ALA A 78 -8.16 -17.16 57.34
CA ALA A 78 -9.39 -17.87 57.00
C ALA A 78 -9.21 -18.89 55.86
N TRP A 79 -8.17 -18.73 55.03
CA TRP A 79 -7.90 -19.57 53.86
C TRP A 79 -6.67 -20.48 54.03
N CYS A 80 -5.91 -20.33 55.11
CA CYS A 80 -4.65 -21.07 55.34
C CYS A 80 -4.80 -22.57 55.57
N GLU A 81 -6.00 -23.07 55.88
CA GLU A 81 -6.26 -24.50 56.09
C GLU A 81 -7.15 -25.11 55.01
N HIS A 82 -7.50 -24.31 53.99
CA HIS A 82 -8.44 -24.69 52.93
C HIS A 82 -8.00 -25.98 52.20
N PRO A 83 -8.93 -26.90 51.84
CA PRO A 83 -8.58 -28.21 51.24
C PRO A 83 -7.86 -28.09 49.89
N VAL A 84 -8.26 -27.13 49.05
CA VAL A 84 -7.59 -26.87 47.76
C VAL A 84 -6.21 -26.24 47.99
N ALA A 85 -5.16 -26.93 47.57
CA ALA A 85 -3.76 -26.54 47.78
C ALA A 85 -3.43 -25.14 47.20
N ALA A 86 -3.98 -24.78 46.04
CA ALA A 86 -3.76 -23.48 45.41
C ALA A 86 -4.22 -22.30 46.28
N THR A 87 -5.45 -22.37 46.80
CA THR A 87 -6.04 -21.36 47.69
C THR A 87 -5.21 -21.22 48.97
N ARG A 88 -4.80 -22.36 49.53
CA ARG A 88 -3.99 -22.42 50.74
C ARG A 88 -2.60 -21.81 50.53
N LEU A 89 -1.88 -22.23 49.49
CA LEU A 89 -0.56 -21.70 49.15
C LEU A 89 -0.61 -20.19 48.90
N MET A 90 -1.64 -19.67 48.23
CA MET A 90 -1.77 -18.23 48.00
C MET A 90 -2.02 -17.46 49.31
N ALA A 91 -2.82 -18.02 50.23
CA ALA A 91 -3.01 -17.43 51.56
C ALA A 91 -1.69 -17.39 52.35
N TRP A 92 -0.89 -18.46 52.28
CA TRP A 92 0.42 -18.52 52.94
C TRP A 92 1.41 -17.52 52.32
N ARG A 93 1.36 -17.30 51.01
CA ARG A 93 2.14 -16.24 50.35
C ARG A 93 1.76 -14.84 50.85
N LEU A 94 0.47 -14.56 51.01
CA LEU A 94 0.01 -13.28 51.56
C LEU A 94 0.50 -13.09 53.01
N LEU A 95 0.42 -14.14 53.84
CA LEU A 95 0.99 -14.10 55.20
C LEU A 95 2.50 -13.83 55.18
N LEU A 96 3.26 -14.50 54.32
CA LEU A 96 4.70 -14.24 54.17
C LEU A 96 4.99 -12.80 53.72
N ALA A 97 4.21 -12.26 52.78
CA ALA A 97 4.33 -10.87 52.34
C ALA A 97 4.03 -9.88 53.47
N LEU A 98 3.01 -10.16 54.30
CA LEU A 98 2.67 -9.38 55.49
C LEU A 98 3.78 -9.45 56.55
N ALA A 99 4.34 -10.64 56.82
CA ALA A 99 5.44 -10.83 57.74
C ALA A 99 6.70 -10.06 57.30
N ARG A 100 7.10 -10.19 56.03
CA ARG A 100 8.22 -9.40 55.47
C ARG A 100 7.95 -7.90 55.50
N GLY A 101 6.71 -7.47 55.25
CA GLY A 101 6.30 -6.07 55.31
C GLY A 101 6.20 -5.49 56.73
N ALA A 102 6.20 -6.34 57.75
CA ALA A 102 6.22 -6.00 59.18
C ALA A 102 7.63 -6.14 59.79
N ALA A 103 8.66 -6.37 58.97
CA ALA A 103 10.05 -6.42 59.44
C ALA A 103 10.40 -5.16 60.25
N GLY A 104 10.92 -5.35 61.47
CA GLY A 104 11.22 -4.26 62.40
C GLY A 104 10.02 -3.71 63.18
N GLN A 105 8.83 -4.33 63.09
CA GLN A 105 7.63 -3.99 63.86
C GLN A 105 7.22 -5.16 64.78
N PRO A 106 7.73 -5.23 66.03
CA PRO A 106 7.58 -6.40 66.89
C PRO A 106 6.12 -6.77 67.19
N GLU A 107 5.26 -5.77 67.40
CA GLU A 107 3.83 -5.99 67.69
C GLU A 107 3.07 -6.60 66.51
N ALA A 108 3.37 -6.15 65.29
CA ALA A 108 2.75 -6.68 64.07
C ALA A 108 3.22 -8.12 63.78
N LEU A 109 4.50 -8.43 64.05
CA LEU A 109 5.05 -9.78 63.91
C LEU A 109 4.50 -10.73 64.97
N ALA A 110 4.29 -10.27 66.21
CA ALA A 110 3.69 -11.09 67.27
C ALA A 110 2.27 -11.55 66.91
N GLY A 111 1.47 -10.69 66.26
CA GLY A 111 0.14 -11.06 65.76
C GLY A 111 0.14 -12.11 64.64
N LEU A 112 1.25 -12.23 63.91
CA LEU A 112 1.45 -13.23 62.85
C LEU A 112 2.04 -14.55 63.39
N ALA A 113 2.96 -14.44 64.37
CA ALA A 113 3.74 -15.56 64.90
C ALA A 113 2.87 -16.73 65.38
N GLY A 114 1.84 -16.44 66.18
CA GLY A 114 0.95 -17.49 66.69
C GLY A 114 0.21 -18.26 65.58
N ARG A 115 -0.05 -17.62 64.43
CA ARG A 115 -0.67 -18.30 63.29
C ARG A 115 0.34 -19.14 62.51
N VAL A 116 1.57 -18.64 62.33
CA VAL A 116 2.66 -19.40 61.67
C VAL A 116 2.99 -20.66 62.46
N GLU A 117 3.05 -20.55 63.79
CA GLU A 117 3.28 -21.68 64.71
C GLU A 117 2.17 -22.74 64.58
N ALA A 118 0.90 -22.32 64.58
CA ALA A 118 -0.23 -23.24 64.37
C ALA A 118 -0.16 -23.98 63.02
N LEU A 119 0.29 -23.32 61.94
CA LEU A 119 0.44 -23.96 60.63
C LEU A 119 1.57 -25.01 60.61
N GLY A 120 2.65 -24.78 61.36
CA GLY A 120 3.74 -25.75 61.54
C GLY A 120 3.28 -27.05 62.20
N HIS A 121 2.19 -27.02 62.97
CA HIS A 121 1.63 -28.18 63.67
C HIS A 121 0.45 -28.87 62.95
N ARG A 122 0.09 -28.43 61.73
CA ARG A 122 -1.13 -28.85 61.02
C ARG A 122 -1.28 -30.36 60.75
N GLY A 123 -0.19 -31.14 60.81
CA GLY A 123 -0.20 -32.59 60.58
C GLY A 123 -0.50 -32.99 59.11
N GLY A 124 0.10 -34.09 58.63
CA GLY A 124 -0.09 -34.63 57.28
C GLY A 124 1.10 -34.40 56.32
N ASP A 125 0.94 -34.83 55.07
CA ASP A 125 1.98 -34.73 54.04
C ASP A 125 2.10 -33.30 53.49
N PHE A 126 3.24 -32.65 53.74
CA PHE A 126 3.51 -31.33 53.21
C PHE A 126 4.15 -31.37 51.80
N LEU A 127 3.67 -30.49 50.93
CA LEU A 127 4.35 -30.17 49.68
C LEU A 127 5.68 -29.45 49.95
N VAL A 128 6.66 -29.59 49.05
CA VAL A 128 7.92 -28.81 49.13
C VAL A 128 7.62 -27.31 49.18
N ALA A 129 6.64 -26.84 48.40
CA ALA A 129 6.17 -25.46 48.39
C ALA A 129 5.63 -24.99 49.75
N GLU A 130 4.92 -25.86 50.48
CA GLU A 130 4.37 -25.54 51.81
C GLU A 130 5.49 -25.43 52.84
N LEU A 131 6.41 -26.41 52.86
CA LEU A 131 7.55 -26.40 53.77
C LEU A 131 8.48 -25.21 53.52
N PHE A 132 8.69 -24.83 52.26
CA PHE A 132 9.47 -23.65 51.91
C PHE A 132 8.81 -22.36 52.43
N LEU A 133 7.50 -22.18 52.25
CA LEU A 133 6.81 -20.99 52.78
C LEU A 133 6.80 -20.96 54.31
N LEU A 134 6.64 -22.10 54.97
CA LEU A 134 6.69 -22.19 56.44
C LEU A 134 8.09 -21.87 56.98
N GLU A 135 9.13 -22.33 56.32
CA GLU A 135 10.52 -22.00 56.65
C GLU A 135 10.73 -20.48 56.58
N GLU A 136 10.39 -19.85 55.46
CA GLU A 136 10.53 -18.40 55.26
C GLU A 136 9.67 -17.57 56.23
N MET A 137 8.45 -18.03 56.55
CA MET A 137 7.58 -17.35 57.52
C MET A 137 8.12 -17.49 58.95
N GLY A 138 8.66 -18.67 59.30
CA GLY A 138 9.31 -18.92 60.58
C GLY A 138 10.50 -18.00 60.79
N GLU A 139 11.33 -17.83 59.77
CA GLU A 139 12.45 -16.87 59.80
C GLU A 139 11.95 -15.42 59.93
N ALA A 140 10.97 -15.01 59.11
CA ALA A 140 10.44 -13.64 59.14
C ALA A 140 9.75 -13.27 60.47
N CYS A 141 9.15 -14.24 61.16
CA CYS A 141 8.49 -14.05 62.46
C CYS A 141 9.38 -14.35 63.67
N ALA A 142 10.69 -14.59 63.46
CA ALA A 142 11.64 -14.97 64.51
C ALA A 142 11.24 -16.24 65.31
N LEU A 143 10.71 -17.25 64.61
CA LEU A 143 10.34 -18.57 65.13
C LEU A 143 11.34 -19.64 64.61
N PRO A 144 12.56 -19.74 65.18
CA PRO A 144 13.60 -20.61 64.66
C PRO A 144 13.24 -22.10 64.70
N HIS A 145 12.41 -22.51 65.67
CA HIS A 145 11.97 -23.90 65.79
C HIS A 145 11.05 -24.33 64.63
N VAL A 146 10.17 -23.44 64.14
CA VAL A 146 9.30 -23.71 62.97
C VAL A 146 10.16 -23.76 61.70
N ALA A 147 11.10 -22.83 61.56
CA ALA A 147 11.98 -22.76 60.40
C ALA A 147 12.83 -24.04 60.26
N GLU A 148 13.48 -24.46 61.35
CA GLU A 148 14.34 -25.64 61.35
C GLU A 148 13.56 -26.94 61.16
N LEU A 149 12.38 -27.08 61.79
CA LEU A 149 11.50 -28.23 61.57
C LEU A 149 11.09 -28.33 60.10
N SER A 150 10.68 -27.21 59.48
CA SER A 150 10.25 -27.15 58.09
C SER A 150 11.39 -27.52 57.13
N ARG A 151 12.60 -27.00 57.40
CA ARG A 151 13.82 -27.34 56.65
C ARG A 151 14.15 -28.83 56.74
N ARG A 152 14.13 -29.41 57.94
CA ARG A 152 14.39 -30.85 58.14
C ARG A 152 13.41 -31.70 57.36
N LEU A 153 12.11 -31.46 57.51
CA LEU A 153 11.06 -32.21 56.80
C LEU A 153 11.15 -32.06 55.26
N ARG A 154 11.73 -30.95 54.78
CA ARG A 154 11.92 -30.70 53.34
C ARG A 154 13.08 -31.48 52.75
N LEU A 155 14.10 -31.79 53.56
CA LEU A 155 15.35 -32.45 53.14
C LEU A 155 15.40 -33.94 53.50
N GLU A 156 14.71 -34.37 54.55
CA GLU A 156 14.77 -35.74 55.06
C GLU A 156 14.18 -36.76 54.06
N GLY A 157 15.04 -37.61 53.50
CA GLY A 157 14.66 -38.65 52.53
C GLY A 157 14.17 -38.13 51.17
N ARG A 158 14.36 -36.84 50.85
CA ARG A 158 13.84 -36.19 49.63
C ARG A 158 14.93 -35.41 48.90
N ASP A 159 14.78 -35.31 47.57
CA ASP A 159 15.49 -34.32 46.76
C ASP A 159 14.48 -33.22 46.34
N PRO A 160 14.31 -32.16 47.15
CA PRO A 160 13.28 -31.16 46.92
C PRO A 160 13.49 -30.38 45.62
N VAL A 161 14.74 -30.22 45.16
CA VAL A 161 15.05 -29.51 43.92
C VAL A 161 14.56 -30.32 42.72
N ARG A 162 14.95 -31.60 42.64
CA ARG A 162 14.53 -32.49 41.55
C ARG A 162 13.02 -32.71 41.57
N GLU A 163 12.42 -32.85 42.75
CA GLU A 163 10.97 -32.96 42.90
C GLU A 163 10.26 -31.74 42.31
N VAL A 164 10.71 -30.53 42.67
CA VAL A 164 10.11 -29.28 42.19
C VAL A 164 10.27 -29.10 40.67
N LEU A 165 11.45 -29.37 40.10
CA LEU A 165 11.68 -29.30 38.65
C LEU A 165 10.70 -30.23 37.89
N LEU A 166 10.56 -31.48 38.32
CA LEU A 166 9.63 -32.45 37.71
C LEU A 166 8.17 -32.07 37.91
N ARG A 167 7.80 -31.53 39.08
CA ARG A 167 6.43 -31.09 39.35
C ARG A 167 6.03 -29.89 38.49
N ASN A 168 6.94 -28.94 38.27
CA ASN A 168 6.68 -27.77 37.44
C ASN A 168 6.29 -28.10 35.99
N LEU A 169 6.81 -29.20 35.44
CA LEU A 169 6.50 -29.69 34.09
C LEU A 169 5.12 -30.36 33.99
N LYS A 170 4.53 -30.81 35.09
CA LYS A 170 3.23 -31.51 35.08
C LYS A 170 2.09 -30.51 34.87
N SER A 171 1.19 -30.81 33.93
CA SER A 171 0.00 -29.99 33.62
C SER A 171 -1.00 -29.93 34.77
N ARG A 172 -1.09 -31.01 35.57
CA ARG A 172 -1.98 -31.13 36.73
C ARG A 172 -1.56 -30.31 37.95
N VAL A 173 -0.33 -29.80 37.97
CA VAL A 173 0.18 -28.98 39.10
C VAL A 173 -0.35 -27.57 38.92
N ASP A 174 -0.95 -27.05 39.99
CA ASP A 174 -1.56 -25.73 39.99
C ASP A 174 -0.53 -24.60 39.80
N TRP A 175 -0.94 -23.51 39.18
CA TRP A 175 -0.06 -22.39 38.84
C TRP A 175 0.49 -21.67 40.08
N VAL A 176 -0.22 -21.68 41.22
CA VAL A 176 0.27 -21.12 42.50
C VAL A 176 1.40 -21.95 43.05
N GLU A 177 1.29 -23.28 42.99
CA GLU A 177 2.37 -24.17 43.39
C GLU A 177 3.60 -23.93 42.52
N LYS A 178 3.43 -23.79 41.20
CA LYS A 178 4.52 -23.42 40.28
C LYS A 178 5.16 -22.07 40.63
N LYS A 179 4.37 -21.09 41.08
CA LYS A 179 4.84 -19.77 41.53
C LYS A 179 5.77 -19.91 42.74
N VAL A 180 5.35 -20.67 43.76
CA VAL A 180 6.15 -20.92 44.97
C VAL A 180 7.38 -21.76 44.66
N ASN A 181 7.24 -22.75 43.78
CA ASN A 181 8.34 -23.56 43.29
C ASN A 181 9.43 -22.72 42.60
N CYS A 182 9.05 -21.73 41.80
CA CYS A 182 10.01 -20.78 41.22
C CYS A 182 10.74 -19.98 42.31
N ASP A 183 10.05 -19.50 43.34
CA ASP A 183 10.67 -18.77 44.45
C ASP A 183 11.67 -19.66 45.21
N PHE A 184 11.30 -20.93 45.46
CA PHE A 184 12.17 -21.91 46.09
C PHE A 184 13.44 -22.19 45.27
N LEU A 185 13.33 -22.32 43.95
CA LEU A 185 14.48 -22.57 43.09
C LEU A 185 15.43 -21.35 43.03
N VAL A 186 14.90 -20.12 43.02
CA VAL A 186 15.72 -18.90 43.13
C VAL A 186 16.44 -18.85 44.47
N PHE A 187 15.72 -19.05 45.57
CA PHE A 187 16.29 -19.11 46.92
C PHE A 187 17.42 -20.14 46.99
N SER A 188 17.19 -21.34 46.46
CA SER A 188 18.19 -22.42 46.44
C SER A 188 19.44 -22.06 45.63
N ALA A 189 19.29 -21.36 44.51
CA ALA A 189 20.42 -20.93 43.69
C ALA A 189 21.24 -19.84 44.39
N VAL A 190 20.58 -18.86 45.02
CA VAL A 190 21.24 -17.80 45.80
C VAL A 190 21.99 -18.39 47.00
N ALA A 191 21.36 -19.29 47.75
CA ALA A 191 21.99 -19.95 48.90
C ALA A 191 23.24 -20.75 48.50
N ARG A 192 23.15 -21.56 47.44
CA ARG A 192 24.30 -22.32 46.92
C ARG A 192 25.45 -21.41 46.47
N ARG A 193 25.14 -20.24 45.92
CA ARG A 193 26.17 -19.25 45.55
C ARG A 193 26.82 -18.64 46.78
N ALA A 194 26.03 -18.25 47.78
CA ALA A 194 26.50 -17.65 49.02
C ALA A 194 27.38 -18.61 49.83
N GLU A 195 27.09 -19.91 49.76
CA GLU A 195 27.85 -20.99 50.40
C GLU A 195 29.02 -21.51 49.55
N GLU A 196 29.35 -20.85 48.43
CA GLU A 196 30.42 -21.25 47.48
C GLU A 196 30.27 -22.66 46.89
N ARG A 197 29.08 -23.25 46.95
CA ARG A 197 28.77 -24.60 46.42
C ARG A 197 28.47 -24.62 44.92
N ASP A 198 28.35 -23.47 44.28
CA ASP A 198 28.13 -23.34 42.83
C ASP A 198 29.02 -22.23 42.21
N PRO A 199 30.35 -22.39 42.21
CA PRO A 199 31.28 -21.35 41.74
C PRO A 199 31.17 -21.09 40.23
N GLY A 200 30.79 -22.10 39.44
CA GLY A 200 30.55 -22.01 38.00
C GLY A 200 29.11 -21.64 37.61
N SER A 201 28.21 -21.46 38.58
CA SER A 201 26.80 -21.14 38.38
C SER A 201 26.04 -22.18 37.53
N TYR A 202 26.45 -23.44 37.59
CA TYR A 202 25.85 -24.54 36.81
C TYR A 202 24.42 -24.79 37.24
N PHE A 203 24.16 -24.78 38.56
CA PHE A 203 22.81 -24.98 39.06
C PHE A 203 21.93 -23.76 38.77
N ALA A 204 22.45 -22.56 38.95
CA ALA A 204 21.73 -21.35 38.57
C ALA A 204 21.36 -21.36 37.07
N ASN A 205 22.24 -21.85 36.20
CA ASN A 205 21.99 -21.99 34.77
C ASN A 205 20.93 -23.06 34.44
N GLU A 206 20.94 -24.20 35.13
CA GLU A 206 19.90 -25.23 35.01
C GLU A 206 18.52 -24.66 35.38
N VAL A 207 18.45 -23.92 36.49
CA VAL A 207 17.21 -23.26 36.93
C VAL A 207 16.76 -22.18 35.94
N ALA A 208 17.69 -21.38 35.41
CA ALA A 208 17.39 -20.38 34.39
C ALA A 208 16.81 -21.02 33.12
N SER A 209 17.41 -22.11 32.64
CA SER A 209 16.92 -22.89 31.50
C SER A 209 15.52 -23.47 31.77
N HIS A 210 15.27 -23.94 32.99
CA HIS A 210 13.94 -24.40 33.41
C HIS A 210 12.90 -23.27 33.36
N PHE A 211 13.25 -22.05 33.80
CA PHE A 211 12.34 -20.90 33.72
C PHE A 211 12.09 -20.42 32.29
N ALA A 212 13.10 -20.44 31.42
CA ALA A 212 12.93 -20.19 29.99
C ALA A 212 11.95 -21.21 29.36
N ASN A 213 12.05 -22.49 29.73
CA ASN A 213 11.08 -23.49 29.31
C ASN A 213 9.68 -23.24 29.87
N LEU A 214 9.52 -22.84 31.13
CA LEU A 214 8.20 -22.51 31.70
C LEU A 214 7.53 -21.31 31.01
N LEU A 215 8.30 -20.30 30.59
CA LEU A 215 7.82 -19.19 29.77
C LEU A 215 7.20 -19.70 28.45
N LYS A 216 7.81 -20.72 27.84
CA LYS A 216 7.43 -21.33 26.56
C LYS A 216 6.27 -22.33 26.65
N VAL A 217 6.21 -23.17 27.69
CA VAL A 217 5.30 -24.33 27.69
C VAL A 217 4.09 -24.19 28.62
N SER A 218 4.13 -23.27 29.59
CA SER A 218 3.02 -23.11 30.55
C SER A 218 1.76 -22.61 29.86
N ARG A 219 0.58 -23.10 30.25
CA ARG A 219 -0.73 -22.63 29.76
C ARG A 219 -1.29 -21.44 30.56
N VAL A 220 -0.73 -21.17 31.73
CA VAL A 220 -1.21 -20.13 32.66
C VAL A 220 -0.31 -18.91 32.61
N GLU A 221 -0.92 -17.74 32.37
CA GLU A 221 -0.24 -16.45 32.27
C GLU A 221 0.56 -16.09 33.53
N GLY A 222 -0.02 -16.31 34.71
CA GLY A 222 0.64 -16.06 36.00
C GLY A 222 1.94 -16.82 36.19
N THR A 223 1.97 -18.11 35.83
CA THR A 223 3.19 -18.90 35.89
C THR A 223 4.26 -18.36 34.94
N ARG A 224 3.88 -17.94 33.72
CA ARG A 224 4.86 -17.38 32.77
C ARG A 224 5.45 -16.08 33.30
N PHE A 225 4.60 -15.16 33.72
CA PHE A 225 5.07 -13.87 34.23
C PHE A 225 5.97 -14.03 35.46
N HIS A 226 5.60 -14.94 36.37
CA HIS A 226 6.41 -15.22 37.56
C HIS A 226 7.73 -15.93 37.21
N ALA A 227 7.72 -16.95 36.36
CA ALA A 227 8.93 -17.62 35.89
C ALA A 227 9.90 -16.64 35.21
N GLY A 228 9.38 -15.72 34.40
CA GLY A 228 10.19 -14.67 33.80
C GLY A 228 10.79 -13.72 34.84
N ARG A 229 10.05 -13.33 35.89
CA ARG A 229 10.62 -12.53 37.00
C ARG A 229 11.69 -13.29 37.77
N SER A 230 11.46 -14.56 38.05
CA SER A 230 12.42 -15.44 38.72
C SER A 230 13.68 -15.63 37.87
N LEU A 231 13.55 -15.73 36.55
CA LEU A 231 14.68 -15.75 35.61
C LEU A 231 15.53 -14.47 35.73
N LEU A 232 14.90 -13.30 35.76
CA LEU A 232 15.64 -12.04 35.93
C LEU A 232 16.39 -11.96 37.26
N ALA A 233 15.84 -12.52 38.33
CA ALA A 233 16.50 -12.58 39.64
C ALA A 233 17.76 -13.47 39.64
N LEU A 234 17.89 -14.41 38.69
CA LEU A 234 19.06 -15.27 38.55
C LEU A 234 20.19 -14.64 37.72
N LEU A 235 19.92 -13.63 36.91
CA LEU A 235 20.92 -13.02 36.02
C LEU A 235 22.22 -12.62 36.73
N PRO A 236 22.21 -12.02 37.94
CA PRO A 236 23.44 -11.67 38.65
C PRO A 236 24.31 -12.88 39.00
N LEU A 237 23.72 -14.07 39.12
CA LEU A 237 24.43 -15.32 39.43
C LEU A 237 25.04 -15.94 38.17
N LEU A 238 24.47 -15.72 36.99
CA LEU A 238 24.91 -16.35 35.74
C LEU A 238 26.18 -15.70 35.18
N THR A 239 27.04 -16.53 34.58
CA THR A 239 28.18 -16.07 33.78
C THR A 239 27.71 -15.46 32.45
N VAL A 240 28.56 -14.69 31.78
CA VAL A 240 28.23 -14.08 30.47
C VAL A 240 27.79 -15.12 29.43
N PRO A 241 28.52 -16.25 29.22
CA PRO A 241 28.06 -17.28 28.29
C PRO A 241 26.68 -17.85 28.62
N GLN A 242 26.40 -18.09 29.92
CA GLN A 242 25.10 -18.60 30.36
C GLN A 242 23.97 -17.59 30.12
N ARG A 243 24.22 -16.29 30.32
CA ARG A 243 23.25 -15.25 29.96
C ARG A 243 23.00 -15.23 28.45
N ASN A 244 24.04 -15.44 27.65
CA ASN A 244 23.93 -15.53 26.19
C ASN A 244 23.09 -16.73 25.76
N ASP A 245 23.31 -17.91 26.36
CA ASP A 245 22.52 -19.12 26.11
C ASP A 245 21.03 -18.90 26.39
N VAL A 246 20.72 -18.25 27.52
CA VAL A 246 19.34 -17.87 27.87
C VAL A 246 18.77 -16.89 26.85
N MET A 247 19.55 -15.89 26.41
CA MET A 247 19.12 -14.93 25.38
C MET A 247 18.79 -15.65 24.06
N VAL A 248 19.68 -16.52 23.57
CA VAL A 248 19.49 -17.28 22.33
C VAL A 248 18.25 -18.17 22.40
N GLU A 249 18.04 -18.88 23.51
CA GLU A 249 16.84 -19.72 23.71
C GLU A 249 15.55 -18.90 23.70
N LEU A 250 15.54 -17.73 24.36
CA LEU A 250 14.38 -16.84 24.35
C LEU A 250 14.14 -16.22 22.98
N LEU A 251 15.19 -15.87 22.24
CA LEU A 251 15.08 -15.32 20.88
C LEU A 251 14.50 -16.37 19.92
N ARG A 252 15.03 -17.60 19.92
CA ARG A 252 14.48 -18.74 19.15
C ARG A 252 13.03 -19.04 19.52
N SER A 253 12.67 -18.86 20.79
CA SER A 253 11.30 -19.07 21.24
C SER A 253 10.30 -18.07 20.62
N LEU A 254 10.73 -16.91 20.13
CA LEU A 254 9.85 -15.97 19.43
C LEU A 254 9.46 -16.43 18.03
N GLU A 255 10.24 -17.33 17.42
CA GLU A 255 9.96 -17.91 16.10
C GLU A 255 8.87 -18.99 16.14
N LEU A 256 8.47 -19.42 17.33
CA LEU A 256 7.38 -20.36 17.52
C LEU A 256 6.05 -19.71 17.12
N ASP A 257 5.32 -20.35 16.21
CA ASP A 257 4.02 -19.86 15.70
C ASP A 257 2.86 -20.10 16.69
N VAL A 258 3.06 -19.68 17.95
CA VAL A 258 2.09 -19.80 19.05
C VAL A 258 1.99 -18.47 19.80
N GLU A 259 1.32 -17.49 19.19
CA GLU A 259 1.20 -16.10 19.69
C GLU A 259 0.71 -16.01 21.15
N ALA A 260 -0.16 -16.93 21.57
CA ALA A 260 -0.69 -16.96 22.93
C ALA A 260 0.39 -17.13 24.02
N VAL A 261 1.53 -17.73 23.68
CA VAL A 261 2.68 -17.96 24.58
C VAL A 261 3.72 -16.87 24.41
N THR A 262 4.10 -16.59 23.17
CA THR A 262 5.30 -15.81 22.85
C THR A 262 5.16 -14.32 23.20
N ARG A 263 3.95 -13.78 23.31
CA ARG A 263 3.67 -12.37 23.67
C ARG A 263 4.26 -11.88 25.01
N TYR A 264 4.66 -12.78 25.91
CA TYR A 264 5.23 -12.43 27.22
C TYR A 264 6.75 -12.36 27.22
N ILE A 265 7.38 -13.07 26.30
CA ILE A 265 8.83 -13.21 26.20
C ILE A 265 9.54 -11.87 25.96
N PRO A 266 9.04 -10.95 25.09
CA PRO A 266 9.74 -9.70 24.75
C PRO A 266 10.22 -8.87 25.94
N ARG A 267 9.40 -8.78 27.00
CA ARG A 267 9.76 -8.02 28.21
C ARG A 267 10.98 -8.62 28.92
N PHE A 268 10.99 -9.95 29.06
CA PHE A 268 12.05 -10.66 29.77
C PHE A 268 13.30 -10.74 28.91
N LEU A 269 13.16 -11.04 27.61
CA LEU A 269 14.25 -11.02 26.64
C LEU A 269 14.98 -9.67 26.64
N ALA A 270 14.25 -8.55 26.62
CA ALA A 270 14.86 -7.22 26.69
C ALA A 270 15.71 -7.01 27.97
N SER A 271 15.29 -7.59 29.10
CA SER A 271 16.02 -7.48 30.37
C SER A 271 17.25 -8.40 30.40
N VAL A 272 17.16 -9.58 29.78
CA VAL A 272 18.31 -10.48 29.59
C VAL A 272 19.35 -9.81 28.68
N LEU A 273 18.92 -9.27 27.54
CA LEU A 273 19.77 -8.51 26.61
C LEU A 273 20.48 -7.34 27.30
N ALA A 274 19.76 -6.57 28.12
CA ALA A 274 20.33 -5.46 28.89
C ALA A 274 21.36 -5.89 29.94
N SER A 275 21.48 -7.18 30.25
CA SER A 275 22.45 -7.73 31.21
C SER A 275 23.74 -8.27 30.56
N LEU A 276 23.79 -8.28 29.23
CA LEU A 276 24.94 -8.75 28.46
C LEU A 276 26.00 -7.66 28.31
N PRO A 277 27.28 -8.03 28.15
CA PRO A 277 28.33 -7.09 27.74
C PRO A 277 28.05 -6.50 26.36
N GLU A 278 28.70 -5.35 26.07
CA GLU A 278 28.46 -4.57 24.86
C GLU A 278 28.57 -5.38 23.56
N GLN A 279 29.61 -6.21 23.40
CA GLN A 279 29.81 -7.01 22.19
C GLN A 279 28.62 -7.97 21.93
N GLU A 280 28.30 -8.83 22.90
CA GLU A 280 27.19 -9.79 22.80
C GLU A 280 25.84 -9.10 22.61
N PHE A 281 25.63 -7.97 23.28
CA PHE A 281 24.44 -7.15 23.10
C PHE A 281 24.32 -6.61 21.67
N LEU A 282 25.41 -6.13 21.07
CA LEU A 282 25.41 -5.59 19.71
C LEU A 282 25.18 -6.67 18.66
N GLU A 283 25.78 -7.86 18.83
CA GLU A 283 25.53 -9.02 17.95
C GLU A 283 24.06 -9.44 18.00
N ALA A 284 23.49 -9.57 19.20
CA ALA A 284 22.07 -9.88 19.35
C ALA A 284 21.15 -8.77 18.79
N LEU A 285 21.58 -7.50 18.89
CA LEU A 285 20.85 -6.37 18.30
C LEU A 285 20.88 -6.41 16.76
N ASP A 286 21.97 -6.87 16.15
CA ASP A 286 22.08 -7.09 14.70
C ASP A 286 21.07 -8.16 14.23
N ASP A 287 20.97 -9.27 14.95
CA ASP A 287 19.99 -10.34 14.68
C ASP A 287 18.55 -9.85 14.81
N ILE A 288 18.24 -9.09 15.87
CA ILE A 288 16.92 -8.49 16.08
C ILE A 288 16.60 -7.53 14.93
N GLU A 289 17.52 -6.64 14.56
CA GLU A 289 17.30 -5.66 13.50
C GLU A 289 17.08 -6.34 12.12
N GLY A 290 17.84 -7.40 11.83
CA GLY A 290 17.66 -8.21 10.63
C GLY A 290 16.28 -8.87 10.58
N ASN A 291 15.86 -9.49 11.69
CA ASN A 291 14.57 -10.19 11.79
C ASN A 291 13.37 -9.25 11.89
N VAL A 292 13.50 -8.04 12.45
CA VAL A 292 12.46 -6.99 12.36
C VAL A 292 12.18 -6.63 10.91
N ARG A 293 13.20 -6.63 10.04
CA ARG A 293 13.03 -6.28 8.62
C ARG A 293 12.52 -7.45 7.76
N ARG A 294 12.94 -8.69 8.06
CA ARG A 294 12.71 -9.87 7.21
C ARG A 294 11.70 -10.87 7.75
N GLY A 295 11.46 -10.87 9.06
CA GLY A 295 10.65 -11.87 9.75
C GLY A 295 9.19 -11.87 9.29
N ASN A 296 8.50 -12.96 9.60
CA ASN A 296 7.05 -13.01 9.45
C ASN A 296 6.36 -12.02 10.39
N GLU A 297 5.08 -11.73 10.14
CA GLU A 297 4.35 -10.69 10.88
C GLU A 297 4.29 -10.93 12.40
N PRO A 298 4.04 -12.15 12.92
CA PRO A 298 4.10 -12.41 14.36
C PRO A 298 5.49 -12.13 14.96
N LEU A 299 6.56 -12.64 14.34
CA LEU A 299 7.93 -12.43 14.82
C LEU A 299 8.29 -10.95 14.84
N GLN A 300 7.99 -10.21 13.78
CA GLN A 300 8.25 -8.77 13.70
C GLN A 300 7.58 -8.01 14.85
N ARG A 301 6.30 -8.30 15.14
CA ARG A 301 5.60 -7.66 16.26
C ARG A 301 6.27 -7.94 17.60
N LEU A 302 6.66 -9.19 17.86
CA LEU A 302 7.32 -9.58 19.10
C LEU A 302 8.70 -8.91 19.23
N LEU A 303 9.47 -8.80 18.15
CA LEU A 303 10.76 -8.12 18.15
C LEU A 303 10.62 -6.60 18.33
N LEU A 304 9.58 -5.98 17.77
CA LEU A 304 9.26 -4.57 18.03
C LEU A 304 8.88 -4.34 19.50
N GLN A 305 8.13 -5.27 20.11
CA GLN A 305 7.89 -5.25 21.55
C GLN A 305 9.20 -5.34 22.34
N THR A 306 10.12 -6.22 21.93
CA THR A 306 11.45 -6.35 22.56
C THR A 306 12.22 -5.02 22.45
N ALA A 307 12.24 -4.39 21.28
CA ALA A 307 12.87 -3.08 21.08
C ALA A 307 12.25 -1.98 21.96
N GLY A 308 10.92 -1.95 22.07
CA GLY A 308 10.19 -1.03 22.96
C GLY A 308 10.52 -1.25 24.44
N TRP A 309 10.69 -2.50 24.87
CA TRP A 309 11.14 -2.83 26.22
C TRP A 309 12.62 -2.50 26.46
N LEU A 310 13.50 -2.70 25.48
CA LEU A 310 14.93 -2.37 25.57
C LEU A 310 15.15 -0.88 25.88
N LEU A 311 14.39 0.01 25.23
CA LEU A 311 14.41 1.46 25.52
C LEU A 311 14.12 1.79 27.00
N THR A 312 13.44 0.90 27.71
CA THR A 312 13.14 1.07 29.14
C THR A 312 14.05 0.26 30.07
N ALA A 313 14.65 -0.82 29.57
CA ALA A 313 15.48 -1.74 30.36
C ALA A 313 16.95 -1.26 30.43
N LEU A 314 17.48 -0.72 29.33
CA LEU A 314 18.84 -0.20 29.26
C LEU A 314 19.00 1.06 30.09
N ASP A 315 20.14 1.20 30.78
CA ASP A 315 20.46 2.44 31.50
C ASP A 315 20.75 3.61 30.54
N ALA A 316 20.88 4.81 31.11
CA ALA A 316 21.12 6.01 30.33
C ALA A 316 22.51 6.03 29.66
N ALA A 317 23.49 5.24 30.12
CA ALA A 317 24.85 5.21 29.56
C ALA A 317 24.91 4.30 28.32
N THR A 318 24.28 3.13 28.36
CA THR A 318 24.15 2.23 27.21
C THR A 318 23.16 2.77 26.19
N LEU A 319 22.08 3.44 26.63
CA LEU A 319 21.07 4.01 25.74
C LEU A 319 21.48 5.39 25.20
N GLN A 320 22.61 5.45 24.49
CA GLN A 320 23.10 6.65 23.82
C GLN A 320 23.56 6.36 22.40
N GLY A 321 23.89 7.42 21.65
CA GLY A 321 24.59 7.32 20.37
C GLY A 321 23.92 6.37 19.37
N GLY A 322 24.65 5.33 18.97
CA GLY A 322 24.20 4.34 17.98
C GLY A 322 23.06 3.45 18.46
N VAL A 323 23.08 2.99 19.72
CA VAL A 323 22.06 2.06 20.25
C VAL A 323 20.68 2.70 20.27
N LEU A 324 20.57 3.92 20.79
CA LEU A 324 19.31 4.68 20.79
C LEU A 324 18.78 4.89 19.37
N ARG A 325 19.67 5.21 18.41
CA ARG A 325 19.29 5.39 16.99
C ARG A 325 18.78 4.11 16.36
N ARG A 326 19.41 2.96 16.60
CA ARG A 326 19.00 1.66 16.07
C ARG A 326 17.64 1.23 16.63
N LEU A 327 17.45 1.29 17.95
CA LEU A 327 16.17 0.94 18.60
C LEU A 327 15.04 1.87 18.15
N THR A 328 15.29 3.18 18.11
CA THR A 328 14.32 4.17 17.62
C THR A 328 14.01 3.95 16.14
N GLY A 329 15.03 3.62 15.35
CA GLY A 329 14.91 3.29 13.93
C GLY A 329 13.99 2.10 13.69
N MET A 330 14.13 1.01 14.43
CA MET A 330 13.24 -0.15 14.32
C MET A 330 11.77 0.22 14.56
N LEU A 331 11.50 1.01 15.61
CA LEU A 331 10.14 1.47 15.91
C LEU A 331 9.59 2.40 14.84
N LEU A 332 10.36 3.40 14.39
CA LEU A 332 9.93 4.34 13.35
C LEU A 332 9.77 3.65 11.99
N GLY A 333 10.66 2.70 11.66
CA GLY A 333 10.63 1.91 10.44
C GLY A 333 9.33 1.14 10.27
N SER A 334 8.83 0.55 11.35
CA SER A 334 7.55 -0.18 11.36
C SER A 334 6.34 0.69 10.97
N LEU A 335 6.41 2.01 11.14
CA LEU A 335 5.32 2.93 10.81
C LEU A 335 5.13 3.11 9.30
N ALA A 336 6.17 2.86 8.50
CA ALA A 336 6.13 2.94 7.04
C ALA A 336 5.56 1.69 6.37
N GLU A 337 5.37 0.61 7.14
CA GLU A 337 4.83 -0.64 6.64
C GLU A 337 3.38 -0.50 6.16
N SER A 338 3.03 -1.26 5.12
CA SER A 338 1.67 -1.30 4.55
C SER A 338 0.71 -2.15 5.37
N ARG A 339 1.19 -3.23 6.00
CA ARG A 339 0.37 -4.12 6.83
C ARG A 339 -0.04 -3.40 8.11
N SER A 340 -1.34 -3.47 8.41
CA SER A 340 -1.92 -2.74 9.54
C SER A 340 -1.32 -3.17 10.88
N SER A 341 -1.16 -4.47 11.12
CA SER A 341 -0.70 -5.04 12.40
C SER A 341 0.71 -4.63 12.83
N THR A 342 1.71 -4.62 11.93
CA THR A 342 3.07 -4.20 12.29
C THR A 342 3.14 -2.71 12.57
N ALA A 343 2.45 -1.89 11.77
CA ALA A 343 2.33 -0.46 12.03
C ALA A 343 1.58 -0.18 13.34
N VAL A 344 0.53 -0.96 13.65
CA VAL A 344 -0.20 -0.90 14.92
C VAL A 344 0.74 -1.15 16.09
N GLU A 345 1.54 -2.21 16.01
CA GLU A 345 2.50 -2.55 17.05
C GLU A 345 3.55 -1.45 17.22
N GLY A 346 4.08 -0.90 16.12
CA GLY A 346 4.99 0.24 16.14
C GLY A 346 4.43 1.44 16.91
N PHE A 347 3.23 1.89 16.55
CA PHE A 347 2.56 2.98 17.26
C PHE A 347 2.29 2.66 18.73
N ALA A 348 1.88 1.43 19.04
CA ALA A 348 1.64 0.99 20.41
C ALA A 348 2.93 1.03 21.23
N GLN A 349 4.04 0.50 20.71
CA GLN A 349 5.32 0.51 21.43
C GLN A 349 5.87 1.92 21.65
N ILE A 350 5.75 2.82 20.67
CA ILE A 350 6.10 4.24 20.87
C ILE A 350 5.23 4.87 21.95
N ALA A 351 3.90 4.68 21.92
CA ALA A 351 3.01 5.23 22.93
C ALA A 351 3.31 4.68 24.34
N MET A 352 3.57 3.38 24.46
CA MET A 352 3.91 2.71 25.72
C MET A 352 5.27 3.15 26.26
N MET A 353 6.28 3.30 25.40
CA MET A 353 7.62 3.74 25.80
C MET A 353 7.60 5.20 26.28
N LEU A 354 6.89 6.09 25.58
CA LEU A 354 6.69 7.48 26.02
C LEU A 354 6.00 7.54 27.40
N GLU A 355 4.95 6.74 27.61
CA GLU A 355 4.27 6.64 28.91
C GLU A 355 5.22 6.14 30.01
N ARG A 356 5.94 5.03 29.77
CA ARG A 356 6.82 4.40 30.77
C ARG A 356 8.00 5.28 31.16
N LEU A 357 8.60 5.99 30.22
CA LEU A 357 9.72 6.89 30.51
C LEU A 357 9.24 8.17 31.21
N SER A 358 8.04 8.66 30.88
CA SER A 358 7.45 9.82 31.57
C SER A 358 7.02 9.53 33.01
N GLU A 359 6.72 8.27 33.34
CA GLU A 359 6.39 7.84 34.72
C GLU A 359 7.64 7.68 35.62
N ARG A 360 8.85 7.78 35.08
CA ARG A 360 10.10 7.62 35.83
C ARG A 360 10.74 8.98 36.14
N PRO A 361 11.60 9.06 37.17
CA PRO A 361 12.48 10.20 37.34
C PRO A 361 13.29 10.44 36.05
N ASP A 362 13.38 11.69 35.61
CA ASP A 362 14.10 12.04 34.38
C ASP A 362 15.60 11.80 34.56
N ASP A 363 16.11 10.81 33.83
CA ASP A 363 17.54 10.48 33.71
C ASP A 363 18.11 10.85 32.33
N GLY A 364 17.38 11.67 31.56
CA GLY A 364 17.76 12.14 30.24
C GLY A 364 17.37 11.20 29.09
N ARG A 365 16.96 9.95 29.34
CA ARG A 365 16.56 9.01 28.27
C ARG A 365 15.33 9.50 27.49
N LEU A 366 14.32 10.01 28.20
CA LEU A 366 13.13 10.58 27.57
C LEU A 366 13.50 11.77 26.69
N ARG A 367 14.33 12.68 27.22
CA ARG A 367 14.84 13.83 26.48
C ARG A 367 15.59 13.39 25.21
N ALA A 368 16.53 12.45 25.33
CA ALA A 368 17.31 11.95 24.20
C ALA A 368 16.42 11.34 23.11
N PHE A 369 15.43 10.52 23.50
CA PHE A 369 14.46 9.97 22.57
C PHE A 369 13.65 11.07 21.86
N LEU A 370 13.09 12.04 22.61
CA LEU A 370 12.29 13.11 22.03
C LEU A 370 13.09 13.96 21.03
N LEU A 371 14.35 14.30 21.35
CA LEU A 371 15.22 15.06 20.46
C LEU A 371 15.55 14.33 19.15
N LEU A 372 15.59 12.99 19.19
CA LEU A 372 15.88 12.16 18.03
C LEU A 372 14.64 11.86 17.19
N ALA A 373 13.53 11.48 17.82
CA ALA A 373 12.40 10.83 17.16
C ALA A 373 11.26 11.78 16.77
N SER A 374 11.05 12.89 17.51
CA SER A 374 9.80 13.67 17.42
C SER A 374 9.50 14.17 16.01
N LYS A 375 10.49 14.77 15.34
CA LYS A 375 10.30 15.28 13.96
C LYS A 375 9.97 14.14 12.99
N LYS A 376 10.70 13.02 13.07
CA LYS A 376 10.46 11.86 12.20
C LYS A 376 9.10 11.23 12.44
N LEU A 377 8.72 11.05 13.71
CA LEU A 377 7.39 10.59 14.09
C LEU A 377 6.30 11.47 13.49
N LEU A 378 6.41 12.79 13.62
CA LEU A 378 5.46 13.74 13.03
C LEU A 378 5.36 13.59 11.49
N THR A 379 6.50 13.42 10.80
CA THR A 379 6.47 13.20 9.34
C THR A 379 5.83 11.88 8.92
N LEU A 380 6.02 10.81 9.70
CA LEU A 380 5.46 9.48 9.43
C LEU A 380 3.99 9.35 9.89
N THR A 381 3.52 10.24 10.77
CA THR A 381 2.11 10.29 11.20
C THR A 381 1.17 10.95 10.19
N THR A 382 1.68 11.38 9.03
CA THR A 382 0.83 11.90 7.96
C THR A 382 -0.16 10.84 7.48
N HIS A 383 -1.44 11.17 7.54
CA HIS A 383 -2.55 10.22 7.43
C HIS A 383 -2.66 9.61 6.01
N ARG A 384 -2.66 8.27 5.90
CA ARG A 384 -3.14 7.54 4.70
C ARG A 384 -4.66 7.41 4.80
N GLY A 385 -5.42 8.10 3.94
CA GLY A 385 -6.89 8.09 3.97
C GLY A 385 -7.47 6.66 4.03
N GLY A 386 -8.61 6.49 4.70
CA GLY A 386 -9.37 5.22 4.72
C GLY A 386 -9.16 4.30 5.94
N ASP A 387 -8.04 4.40 6.67
CA ASP A 387 -7.74 3.52 7.81
C ASP A 387 -8.13 4.15 9.18
N ARG A 388 -9.34 3.81 9.64
CA ARG A 388 -9.86 4.25 10.96
C ARG A 388 -9.01 3.75 12.13
N VAL A 389 -8.42 2.56 12.04
CA VAL A 389 -7.61 1.99 13.13
C VAL A 389 -6.32 2.81 13.26
N ARG A 390 -5.64 3.07 12.15
CA ARG A 390 -4.45 3.92 12.11
C ARG A 390 -4.75 5.34 12.60
N PHE A 391 -5.92 5.91 12.27
CA PHE A 391 -6.33 7.22 12.80
C PHE A 391 -6.30 7.26 14.33
N PHE A 392 -6.93 6.30 15.02
CA PHE A 392 -6.94 6.27 16.48
C PHE A 392 -5.56 6.00 17.09
N LEU A 393 -4.74 5.17 16.43
CA LEU A 393 -3.39 4.87 16.88
C LEU A 393 -2.46 6.09 16.78
N VAL A 394 -2.54 6.81 15.66
CA VAL A 394 -1.84 8.09 15.48
C VAL A 394 -2.30 9.08 16.54
N GLY A 395 -3.62 9.23 16.76
CA GLY A 395 -4.16 10.10 17.80
C GLY A 395 -3.65 9.76 19.20
N SER A 396 -3.61 8.47 19.54
CA SER A 396 -3.06 7.98 20.80
C SER A 396 -1.57 8.30 20.94
N ALA A 397 -0.75 7.99 19.92
CA ALA A 397 0.68 8.24 19.92
C ALA A 397 1.00 9.75 20.02
N LEU A 398 0.28 10.60 19.29
CA LEU A 398 0.44 12.05 19.35
C LEU A 398 0.05 12.62 20.73
N ASN A 399 -1.04 12.14 21.34
CA ASN A 399 -1.40 12.54 22.70
C ASN A 399 -0.33 12.10 23.74
N ARG A 400 0.30 10.93 23.56
CA ARG A 400 1.42 10.52 24.43
C ARG A 400 2.68 11.34 24.19
N LEU A 401 2.96 11.70 22.93
CA LEU A 401 4.06 12.59 22.57
C LEU A 401 3.89 13.97 23.20
N ASP A 402 2.70 14.55 23.11
CA ASP A 402 2.36 15.84 23.71
C ASP A 402 2.58 15.83 25.23
N ARG A 403 2.04 14.83 25.94
CA ARG A 403 2.25 14.68 27.39
C ARG A 403 3.72 14.53 27.78
N ALA A 404 4.49 13.77 27.01
CA ALA A 404 5.92 13.58 27.26
C ALA A 404 6.75 14.85 27.01
N ILE A 405 6.37 15.65 26.01
CA ILE A 405 6.96 16.98 25.78
C ILE A 405 6.60 17.91 26.94
N ALA A 406 5.34 17.91 27.36
CA ALA A 406 4.85 18.73 28.46
C ALA A 406 5.53 18.39 29.80
N SER A 407 5.78 17.11 30.09
CA SER A 407 6.45 16.70 31.34
C SER A 407 7.89 17.16 31.45
N LEU A 408 8.55 17.46 30.31
CA LEU A 408 9.91 18.01 30.28
C LEU A 408 9.94 19.52 30.00
N HIS A 409 8.79 20.17 29.84
CA HIS A 409 8.73 21.61 29.62
C HIS A 409 8.96 22.39 30.93
N PRO A 410 9.75 23.49 30.95
CA PRO A 410 10.43 24.14 29.83
C PRO A 410 11.86 23.63 29.55
N ALA A 411 12.34 22.61 30.26
CA ALA A 411 13.70 22.10 30.13
C ALA A 411 14.02 21.51 28.74
N LEU A 412 13.01 21.03 28.01
CA LEU A 412 13.15 20.54 26.64
C LEU A 412 13.39 21.70 25.66
N ARG A 413 14.53 21.63 24.95
CA ARG A 413 14.90 22.53 23.86
C ARG A 413 15.39 21.70 22.68
N PHE A 414 14.70 21.80 21.54
CA PHE A 414 15.13 21.14 20.31
C PHE A 414 16.33 21.89 19.72
N PRO A 415 17.43 21.21 19.39
CA PRO A 415 18.62 21.86 18.86
C PRO A 415 18.34 22.41 17.46
N GLU A 416 18.97 23.53 17.13
CA GLU A 416 19.09 23.96 15.74
C GLU A 416 19.90 22.92 14.96
N ARG A 417 19.45 22.61 13.74
CA ARG A 417 20.12 21.67 12.83
C ARG A 417 20.77 22.49 11.72
N PRO A 418 22.00 23.00 11.89
CA PRO A 418 22.52 24.07 11.06
C PRO A 418 22.74 23.65 9.62
N ALA A 419 23.09 22.39 9.35
CA ALA A 419 23.30 21.89 8.00
C ALA A 419 22.19 20.93 7.53
N VAL A 420 21.91 20.93 6.23
CA VAL A 420 21.00 20.00 5.55
C VAL A 420 21.59 19.51 4.24
N ALA A 421 21.63 18.19 4.07
CA ALA A 421 21.95 17.55 2.81
C ALA A 421 20.67 17.38 1.98
N PHE A 422 20.61 18.00 0.81
CA PHE A 422 19.51 17.87 -0.14
C PHE A 422 19.88 16.90 -1.26
N ILE A 423 19.06 15.86 -1.43
CA ILE A 423 19.35 14.71 -2.30
C ILE A 423 18.23 14.59 -3.35
N PRO A 424 18.37 15.24 -4.52
CA PRO A 424 17.40 15.16 -5.60
C PRO A 424 17.57 13.86 -6.41
N GLY A 425 16.47 13.29 -6.90
CA GLY A 425 16.53 12.17 -7.83
C GLY A 425 15.17 11.63 -8.25
N THR A 426 15.13 10.88 -9.35
CA THR A 426 13.90 10.20 -9.79
C THR A 426 13.50 9.06 -8.83
N PHE A 427 14.50 8.33 -8.30
CA PHE A 427 14.36 7.18 -7.39
C PHE A 427 13.24 6.21 -7.78
N ASP A 428 13.41 5.52 -8.90
CA ASP A 428 12.34 4.74 -9.52
C ASP A 428 12.77 3.29 -9.77
N PRO A 429 12.79 2.41 -8.74
CA PRO A 429 12.49 2.71 -7.34
C PRO A 429 13.74 3.05 -6.51
N PHE A 430 13.53 3.45 -5.25
CA PHE A 430 14.59 3.67 -4.27
C PHE A 430 15.34 2.37 -3.97
N THR A 431 16.67 2.42 -3.78
CA THR A 431 17.54 1.23 -3.71
C THR A 431 18.47 1.25 -2.49
N SER A 432 19.15 0.14 -2.19
CA SER A 432 20.16 0.08 -1.13
C SER A 432 21.34 1.04 -1.39
N ALA A 433 21.73 1.26 -2.66
CA ALA A 433 22.71 2.30 -3.01
C ALA A 433 22.22 3.70 -2.66
N HIS A 434 20.96 4.05 -2.94
CA HIS A 434 20.41 5.36 -2.56
C HIS A 434 20.38 5.53 -1.04
N ARG A 435 20.01 4.48 -0.30
CA ARG A 435 20.09 4.47 1.17
C ARG A 435 21.51 4.70 1.68
N ALA A 436 22.51 4.08 1.06
CA ALA A 436 23.92 4.28 1.41
C ALA A 436 24.38 5.73 1.13
N VAL A 437 23.90 6.35 0.04
CA VAL A 437 24.14 7.78 -0.24
C VAL A 437 23.54 8.67 0.85
N VAL A 438 22.32 8.36 1.32
CA VAL A 438 21.70 9.09 2.43
C VAL A 438 22.52 8.94 3.72
N ALA A 439 22.95 7.72 4.06
CA ALA A 439 23.81 7.48 5.22
C ALA A 439 25.11 8.29 5.13
N ARG A 440 25.75 8.31 3.95
CA ARG A 440 26.97 9.09 3.73
C ARG A 440 26.74 10.59 3.83
N ALA A 441 25.62 11.09 3.33
CA ALA A 441 25.27 12.50 3.45
C ALA A 441 25.10 12.95 4.92
N LEU A 442 24.61 12.06 5.79
CA LEU A 442 24.47 12.30 7.22
C LEU A 442 25.82 12.34 7.98
N GLU A 443 26.91 11.89 7.38
CA GLU A 443 28.27 12.12 7.91
C GLU A 443 28.72 13.58 7.74
N HIS A 444 28.11 14.32 6.81
CA HIS A 444 28.47 15.70 6.46
C HIS A 444 27.40 16.74 6.80
N ALA A 445 26.18 16.31 7.17
CA ALA A 445 25.08 17.21 7.51
C ALA A 445 24.22 16.63 8.64
N ALA A 446 23.61 17.52 9.43
CA ALA A 446 22.79 17.12 10.58
C ALA A 446 21.46 16.45 10.19
N GLU A 447 20.99 16.65 8.96
CA GLU A 447 19.79 16.04 8.39
C GLU A 447 19.96 15.81 6.89
N ALA A 448 19.29 14.78 6.37
CA ALA A 448 19.19 14.51 4.94
C ALA A 448 17.74 14.65 4.47
N VAL A 449 17.52 15.36 3.36
CA VAL A 449 16.21 15.58 2.75
C VAL A 449 16.25 15.07 1.31
N VAL A 450 15.53 13.99 1.06
CA VAL A 450 15.44 13.32 -0.24
C VAL A 450 14.23 13.84 -1.02
N GLN A 451 14.45 14.34 -2.24
CA GLN A 451 13.38 14.79 -3.11
C GLN A 451 13.12 13.80 -4.24
N MET A 452 11.86 13.42 -4.42
CA MET A 452 11.38 12.67 -5.57
C MET A 452 11.08 13.62 -6.74
N ASP A 453 11.89 13.55 -7.79
CA ASP A 453 11.74 14.40 -8.98
C ASP A 453 10.70 13.83 -9.95
N ASP A 454 9.95 14.75 -10.58
CA ASP A 454 8.94 14.46 -11.62
C ASP A 454 9.39 14.97 -13.01
N TYR A 455 10.63 15.48 -13.11
CA TYR A 455 11.10 16.24 -14.29
C TYR A 455 11.82 15.38 -15.34
N SER A 456 12.04 14.09 -15.07
CA SER A 456 12.64 13.15 -16.02
C SER A 456 11.63 12.67 -17.06
N TRP A 457 11.16 13.58 -17.92
CA TRP A 457 10.05 13.35 -18.85
C TRP A 457 10.29 12.27 -19.93
N ARG A 458 11.57 11.91 -20.21
CA ARG A 458 11.93 10.76 -21.07
C ARG A 458 11.76 9.41 -20.37
N LYS A 459 11.83 9.38 -19.04
CA LYS A 459 11.65 8.16 -18.24
C LYS A 459 10.16 7.93 -18.02
N HIS A 460 9.74 6.68 -18.08
CA HIS A 460 8.42 6.27 -17.66
C HIS A 460 8.51 5.89 -16.18
N ALA A 461 8.19 6.86 -15.31
CA ALA A 461 8.31 6.68 -13.87
C ALA A 461 7.00 6.28 -13.20
N LEU A 462 7.06 5.60 -12.06
CA LEU A 462 5.87 5.40 -11.23
C LEU A 462 5.35 6.75 -10.70
N PRO A 463 4.04 6.84 -10.39
CA PRO A 463 3.47 7.98 -9.67
C PRO A 463 4.30 8.35 -8.44
N ARG A 464 4.50 9.65 -8.22
CA ARG A 464 5.38 10.15 -7.15
C ARG A 464 5.01 9.59 -5.78
N GLN A 465 3.72 9.53 -5.45
CA GLN A 465 3.26 9.03 -4.16
C GLN A 465 3.73 7.60 -3.89
N LEU A 466 3.70 6.72 -4.90
CA LEU A 466 4.20 5.35 -4.77
C LEU A 466 5.72 5.32 -4.58
N ARG A 467 6.48 6.17 -5.31
CA ARG A 467 7.93 6.29 -5.11
C ARG A 467 8.27 6.80 -3.71
N GLU A 468 7.50 7.76 -3.19
CA GLU A 468 7.63 8.26 -1.82
C GLU A 468 7.30 7.18 -0.79
N ASP A 469 6.27 6.36 -1.01
CA ASP A 469 5.96 5.23 -0.13
C ASP A 469 7.13 4.22 -0.10
N LEU A 470 7.70 3.87 -1.26
CA LEU A 470 8.86 2.98 -1.33
C LEU A 470 10.11 3.61 -0.68
N ALA A 471 10.33 4.91 -0.86
CA ALA A 471 11.42 5.62 -0.21
C ALA A 471 11.23 5.68 1.32
N TRP A 472 10.00 5.89 1.81
CA TRP A 472 9.70 5.85 3.24
C TRP A 472 9.96 4.47 3.84
N MET A 473 9.56 3.40 3.17
CA MET A 473 9.88 2.03 3.60
C MET A 473 11.39 1.79 3.75
N ALA A 474 12.20 2.50 2.95
CA ALA A 474 13.65 2.40 2.96
C ALA A 474 14.37 3.47 3.80
N LEU A 475 13.66 4.44 4.40
CA LEU A 475 14.27 5.55 5.15
C LEU A 475 13.63 5.79 6.51
N ALA A 476 12.47 5.19 6.82
CA ALA A 476 11.73 5.46 8.03
C ALA A 476 12.50 5.13 9.32
N ASP A 477 13.38 4.13 9.25
CA ASP A 477 14.28 3.72 10.33
C ASP A 477 15.55 4.57 10.47
N MET A 478 15.74 5.58 9.63
CA MET A 478 16.80 6.59 9.76
C MET A 478 16.17 7.87 10.36
N PRO A 479 16.35 8.16 11.67
CA PRO A 479 15.66 9.28 12.33
C PRO A 479 15.96 10.65 11.71
N ASP A 480 17.17 10.85 11.19
CA ASP A 480 17.63 12.13 10.64
C ASP A 480 17.42 12.27 9.10
N ALA A 481 16.78 11.29 8.45
CA ALA A 481 16.47 11.31 7.01
C ALA A 481 14.98 11.59 6.75
N TYR A 482 14.67 12.45 5.78
CA TYR A 482 13.30 12.91 5.51
C TYR A 482 13.02 12.94 4.01
N LEU A 483 11.76 12.82 3.63
CA LEU A 483 11.32 13.16 2.27
C LEU A 483 10.97 14.64 2.18
N ALA A 484 11.29 15.25 1.04
CA ALA A 484 11.02 16.66 0.79
C ALA A 484 9.51 16.93 0.67
N PRO A 485 8.95 17.92 1.41
CA PRO A 485 7.52 18.21 1.41
C PRO A 485 7.05 19.07 0.22
N PHE A 486 7.92 19.33 -0.76
CA PHE A 486 7.66 20.27 -1.84
C PHE A 486 6.62 19.72 -2.84
N ARG A 487 5.59 20.52 -3.14
CA ARG A 487 4.52 20.21 -4.09
C ARG A 487 4.25 21.46 -4.95
N PRO A 488 4.70 21.54 -6.22
CA PRO A 488 5.55 20.57 -6.95
C PRO A 488 6.98 20.45 -6.37
N PRO A 489 7.77 19.43 -6.77
CA PRO A 489 9.15 19.29 -6.31
C PRO A 489 9.99 20.49 -6.76
N VAL A 490 11.09 20.80 -6.09
CA VAL A 490 11.98 21.90 -6.53
C VAL A 490 12.71 21.51 -7.81
N ASN A 491 12.49 22.23 -8.91
CA ASN A 491 13.18 21.98 -10.16
C ASN A 491 14.56 22.67 -10.20
N LEU A 492 15.62 21.92 -9.90
CA LEU A 492 17.00 22.43 -9.94
C LEU A 492 17.48 22.81 -11.35
N ALA A 493 16.84 22.29 -12.42
CA ALA A 493 17.16 22.71 -13.78
C ALA A 493 16.78 24.17 -14.05
N ARG A 494 15.88 24.77 -13.24
CA ARG A 494 15.62 26.22 -13.25
C ARG A 494 16.67 26.94 -12.39
N ARG A 495 17.84 27.15 -12.99
CA ARG A 495 19.06 27.67 -12.35
C ARG A 495 18.90 28.85 -11.40
N VAL A 496 17.95 29.76 -11.64
CA VAL A 496 17.68 30.92 -10.77
C VAL A 496 16.52 30.67 -9.80
N SER A 497 15.33 30.33 -10.31
CA SER A 497 14.13 30.24 -9.45
C SER A 497 14.11 29.00 -8.55
N GLY A 498 14.62 27.86 -9.02
CA GLY A 498 14.61 26.60 -8.26
C GLY A 498 15.56 26.65 -7.07
N VAL A 499 16.80 27.13 -7.29
CA VAL A 499 17.80 27.27 -6.23
C VAL A 499 17.36 28.28 -5.17
N ARG A 500 16.79 29.42 -5.58
CA ARG A 500 16.21 30.41 -4.64
C ARG A 500 15.06 29.85 -3.82
N GLN A 501 14.18 29.06 -4.43
CA GLN A 501 13.11 28.38 -3.71
C GLN A 501 13.69 27.45 -2.64
N LEU A 502 14.72 26.69 -2.98
CA LEU A 502 15.39 25.78 -2.05
C LEU A 502 16.06 26.52 -0.89
N ARG A 503 16.85 27.57 -1.16
CA ARG A 503 17.48 28.43 -0.14
C ARG A 503 16.42 29.06 0.77
N ARG A 504 15.32 29.57 0.22
CA ARG A 504 14.20 30.11 1.01
C ARG A 504 13.55 29.06 1.92
N ALA A 505 13.38 27.83 1.43
CA ALA A 505 12.77 26.76 2.20
C ALA A 505 13.63 26.32 3.40
N PHE A 506 14.96 26.34 3.28
CA PHE A 506 15.89 25.98 4.35
C PHE A 506 16.37 27.17 5.19
N GLY A 507 16.06 28.41 4.78
CA GLY A 507 16.33 29.62 5.55
C GLY A 507 17.83 29.85 5.76
N ARG A 508 18.25 29.98 7.02
CA ARG A 508 19.65 30.21 7.41
C ARG A 508 20.50 28.93 7.49
N ARG A 509 19.92 27.77 7.23
CA ARG A 509 20.64 26.49 7.29
C ARG A 509 21.63 26.37 6.14
N GLU A 510 22.81 25.87 6.43
CA GLU A 510 23.81 25.49 5.43
C GLU A 510 23.26 24.36 4.56
N LEU A 511 23.23 24.60 3.25
CA LEU A 511 22.69 23.67 2.28
C LEU A 511 23.83 22.95 1.57
N LEU A 512 23.83 21.62 1.63
CA LEU A 512 24.73 20.74 0.90
C LEU A 512 23.91 19.99 -0.17
N ILE A 513 24.28 20.08 -1.44
CA ILE A 513 23.60 19.32 -2.51
C ILE A 513 24.36 18.02 -2.77
N VAL A 514 23.67 16.88 -2.69
CA VAL A 514 24.24 15.56 -2.91
C VAL A 514 23.85 15.05 -4.28
N VAL A 515 24.82 14.76 -5.13
CA VAL A 515 24.59 14.25 -6.49
C VAL A 515 25.55 13.13 -6.85
N GLY A 516 25.11 12.23 -7.74
CA GLY A 516 26.00 11.26 -8.36
C GLY A 516 26.93 11.91 -9.37
N SER A 517 28.10 11.31 -9.61
CA SER A 517 29.03 11.74 -10.66
C SER A 517 28.41 11.71 -12.06
N ASP A 518 27.48 10.78 -12.32
CA ASP A 518 26.70 10.66 -13.56
C ASP A 518 25.74 11.86 -13.78
N VAL A 519 25.14 12.35 -12.70
CA VAL A 519 24.24 13.52 -12.74
C VAL A 519 25.00 14.78 -13.15
N LEU A 520 26.24 14.96 -12.68
CA LEU A 520 27.06 16.12 -13.03
C LEU A 520 27.33 16.19 -14.53
N SER A 521 27.53 15.07 -15.22
CA SER A 521 27.75 15.04 -16.67
C SER A 521 26.46 15.20 -17.47
N GLY A 522 25.38 14.55 -17.05
CA GLY A 522 24.15 14.40 -17.85
C GLY A 522 23.01 15.36 -17.55
N ALA A 523 22.95 16.01 -16.38
CA ALA A 523 21.80 16.82 -16.01
C ALA A 523 21.86 18.26 -16.55
N SER A 524 20.71 18.75 -17.03
CA SER A 524 20.56 20.11 -17.59
C SER A 524 20.89 21.23 -16.59
N ALA A 525 20.77 20.94 -15.28
CA ALA A 525 21.13 21.85 -14.20
C ALA A 525 22.61 22.28 -14.31
N TYR A 526 23.49 21.37 -14.69
CA TYR A 526 24.95 21.56 -14.78
C TYR A 526 25.45 21.83 -16.20
N ALA A 527 24.56 22.02 -17.18
CA ALA A 527 24.96 22.17 -18.59
C ALA A 527 25.78 23.44 -18.90
N LYS A 528 25.76 24.47 -18.03
CA LYS A 528 26.69 25.61 -18.10
C LYS A 528 27.12 26.01 -16.68
N PRO A 529 28.37 26.47 -16.45
CA PRO A 529 28.90 26.89 -15.15
C PRO A 529 28.37 28.27 -14.67
N GLU A 530 27.07 28.50 -14.86
CA GLU A 530 26.37 29.75 -14.57
C GLU A 530 25.22 29.51 -13.60
N GLY A 531 24.96 30.47 -12.69
CA GLY A 531 23.83 30.45 -11.76
C GLY A 531 24.17 30.02 -10.33
N GLU A 532 23.21 30.18 -9.44
CA GLU A 532 23.37 30.04 -7.97
C GLU A 532 23.66 28.61 -7.51
N ILE A 533 23.36 27.59 -8.33
CA ILE A 533 23.66 26.19 -7.98
C ILE A 533 25.16 25.96 -7.78
N TRP A 534 26.02 26.65 -8.53
CA TRP A 534 27.48 26.51 -8.45
C TRP A 534 28.09 27.19 -7.21
N GLU A 535 27.30 27.94 -6.46
CA GLU A 535 27.70 28.61 -5.20
C GLU A 535 27.34 27.80 -3.96
N ILE A 536 26.62 26.70 -4.13
CA ILE A 536 26.22 25.82 -3.03
C ILE A 536 27.27 24.71 -2.88
N PRO A 537 27.69 24.35 -1.67
CA PRO A 537 28.52 23.18 -1.45
C PRO A 537 27.90 21.91 -2.04
N HIS A 538 28.70 21.09 -2.71
CA HIS A 538 28.25 19.82 -3.29
C HIS A 538 28.99 18.62 -2.68
N LEU A 539 28.25 17.55 -2.39
CA LEU A 539 28.80 16.22 -2.12
C LEU A 539 28.61 15.36 -3.38
N VAL A 540 29.71 15.02 -4.04
CA VAL A 540 29.69 14.22 -5.28
C VAL A 540 29.99 12.77 -4.93
N VAL A 541 29.01 11.92 -5.17
CA VAL A 541 29.11 10.49 -4.90
C VAL A 541 29.57 9.76 -6.15
N VAL A 542 30.74 9.12 -6.05
CA VAL A 542 31.40 8.46 -7.19
C VAL A 542 31.19 6.96 -7.12
N ARG A 543 30.84 6.37 -8.27
CA ARG A 543 30.91 4.92 -8.50
C ARG A 543 32.16 4.63 -9.32
N ASP A 544 33.09 3.84 -8.80
CA ASP A 544 34.29 3.46 -9.54
C ASP A 544 33.98 2.40 -10.60
N GLY A 545 34.50 2.63 -11.82
CA GLY A 545 34.29 1.79 -13.01
C GLY A 545 33.31 2.43 -14.02
N ALA A 546 33.84 3.29 -14.89
CA ALA A 546 33.11 4.03 -15.94
C ALA A 546 32.20 5.19 -15.45
N GLY A 547 32.74 6.11 -14.65
CA GLY A 547 32.17 7.45 -14.58
C GLY A 547 32.27 8.11 -15.96
N PRO A 548 31.22 8.78 -16.48
CA PRO A 548 31.25 9.41 -17.81
C PRO A 548 32.45 10.37 -17.93
N GLU A 549 33.15 10.38 -19.06
CA GLU A 549 34.24 11.33 -19.31
C GLU A 549 33.79 12.78 -19.02
N GLY A 550 34.64 13.57 -18.38
CA GLY A 550 34.42 15.02 -18.19
C GLY A 550 33.69 15.49 -16.93
N TRP A 551 33.24 14.63 -16.00
CA TRP A 551 32.65 15.12 -14.73
C TRP A 551 33.68 15.80 -13.82
N ARG A 552 34.93 15.30 -13.82
CA ARG A 552 36.04 15.87 -13.04
C ARG A 552 36.36 17.29 -13.50
N ASP A 553 36.30 17.55 -14.80
CA ASP A 553 36.56 18.87 -15.37
C ASP A 553 35.54 19.92 -14.89
N ARG A 554 34.32 19.49 -14.54
CA ARG A 554 33.27 20.38 -14.01
C ARG A 554 33.51 20.79 -12.56
N ILE A 555 34.31 20.05 -11.79
CA ILE A 555 34.57 20.34 -10.36
C ILE A 555 35.16 21.73 -10.20
N GLY A 556 36.07 22.15 -11.09
CA GLY A 556 36.70 23.47 -11.04
C GLY A 556 35.73 24.65 -11.16
N GLY A 557 34.51 24.41 -11.66
CA GLY A 557 33.48 25.45 -11.80
C GLY A 557 32.69 25.75 -10.51
N PHE A 558 32.81 24.95 -9.45
CA PHE A 558 32.03 25.09 -8.22
C PHE A 558 32.68 26.07 -7.24
N ARG A 559 32.09 27.26 -7.12
CA ARG A 559 32.50 28.30 -6.15
C ARG A 559 32.14 27.95 -4.70
N GLY A 560 31.11 27.12 -4.50
CA GLY A 560 30.69 26.64 -3.18
C GLY A 560 31.53 25.50 -2.61
N GLY A 561 32.48 24.96 -3.38
CA GLY A 561 33.28 23.80 -3.00
C GLY A 561 32.60 22.45 -3.28
N VAL A 562 33.43 21.43 -3.47
CA VAL A 562 33.01 20.05 -3.78
C VAL A 562 33.75 19.07 -2.89
N THR A 563 33.02 18.19 -2.21
CA THR A 563 33.56 17.02 -1.51
C THR A 563 33.23 15.78 -2.31
N VAL A 564 34.23 14.98 -2.66
CA VAL A 564 34.07 13.76 -3.45
C VAL A 564 34.14 12.55 -2.52
N VAL A 565 33.16 11.66 -2.59
CA VAL A 565 33.08 10.47 -1.72
C VAL A 565 32.72 9.22 -2.54
N PRO A 566 33.39 8.08 -2.34
CA PRO A 566 33.03 6.83 -3.00
C PRO A 566 31.76 6.21 -2.41
N VAL A 567 30.97 5.52 -3.25
CA VAL A 567 29.90 4.61 -2.79
C VAL A 567 30.52 3.38 -2.13
N PRO A 568 29.96 2.86 -1.01
CA PRO A 568 30.44 1.61 -0.41
C PRO A 568 30.44 0.43 -1.39
N ASP A 569 31.49 -0.41 -1.33
CA ASP A 569 31.74 -1.50 -2.28
C ASP A 569 30.57 -2.48 -2.41
N GLN A 570 29.91 -2.78 -1.29
CA GLN A 570 28.78 -3.71 -1.21
C GLN A 570 27.58 -3.31 -2.07
N VAL A 571 27.39 -2.00 -2.31
CA VAL A 571 26.24 -1.48 -3.09
C VAL A 571 26.68 -0.83 -4.40
N ARG A 572 27.93 -1.05 -4.81
CA ARG A 572 28.53 -0.44 -6.00
C ARG A 572 27.79 -0.80 -7.30
N ALA A 573 27.36 -2.06 -7.44
CA ALA A 573 26.62 -2.55 -8.60
C ALA A 573 25.11 -2.26 -8.55
N VAL A 574 24.60 -1.69 -7.45
CA VAL A 574 23.17 -1.49 -7.23
C VAL A 574 22.68 -0.24 -7.97
N SER A 575 21.68 -0.41 -8.83
CA SER A 575 20.98 0.68 -9.52
C SER A 575 19.48 0.40 -9.60
N SER A 576 18.67 1.44 -9.82
CA SER A 576 17.23 1.23 -10.05
C SER A 576 16.97 0.38 -11.30
N THR A 577 17.82 0.47 -12.32
CA THR A 577 17.75 -0.37 -13.52
C THR A 577 18.03 -1.84 -13.19
N ALA A 578 19.08 -2.12 -12.43
CA ALA A 578 19.40 -3.48 -11.97
C ALA A 578 18.27 -4.06 -11.10
N LEU A 579 17.70 -3.24 -10.22
CA LEU A 579 16.56 -3.65 -9.39
C LEU A 579 15.32 -3.99 -10.23
N ARG A 580 14.99 -3.20 -11.25
CA ARG A 580 13.88 -3.54 -12.16
C ARG A 580 14.14 -4.83 -12.94
N ALA A 581 15.37 -5.05 -13.38
CA ALA A 581 15.76 -6.27 -14.10
C ALA A 581 15.74 -7.53 -13.21
N ALA A 582 15.83 -7.37 -11.90
CA ALA A 582 15.82 -8.45 -10.91
C ALA A 582 14.43 -8.78 -10.34
N LEU A 583 13.35 -8.11 -10.79
CA LEU A 583 12.00 -8.30 -10.23
C LEU A 583 11.48 -9.73 -10.35
N ASP A 584 11.95 -10.47 -11.35
CA ASP A 584 11.61 -11.88 -11.55
C ASP A 584 12.46 -12.83 -10.70
N ARG A 585 13.53 -12.34 -10.06
CA ARG A 585 14.49 -13.13 -9.26
C ARG A 585 14.50 -12.66 -7.80
N ARG A 586 13.61 -13.24 -7.00
CA ARG A 586 13.45 -12.85 -5.58
C ARG A 586 14.75 -12.82 -4.78
N GLY A 587 15.66 -13.78 -5.00
CA GLY A 587 16.94 -13.86 -4.27
C GLY A 587 17.85 -12.65 -4.48
N ASP A 588 17.79 -12.00 -5.65
CA ASP A 588 18.63 -10.84 -5.98
C ASP A 588 18.09 -9.55 -5.34
N LEU A 589 16.79 -9.47 -5.03
CA LEU A 589 16.14 -8.24 -4.58
C LEU A 589 16.60 -7.77 -3.19
N ASP A 590 16.97 -8.71 -2.30
CA ASP A 590 17.40 -8.42 -0.93
C ASP A 590 18.74 -7.67 -0.87
N ALA A 591 19.62 -7.87 -1.86
CA ALA A 591 20.86 -7.11 -2.00
C ALA A 591 20.61 -5.72 -2.62
N LEU A 592 19.59 -5.60 -3.46
CA LEU A 592 19.34 -4.41 -4.28
C LEU A 592 18.46 -3.36 -3.58
N CYS A 593 17.62 -3.74 -2.61
CA CYS A 593 16.73 -2.81 -1.90
C CYS A 593 16.35 -3.27 -0.49
N HIS A 594 15.60 -2.41 0.23
CA HIS A 594 15.12 -2.73 1.57
C HIS A 594 14.06 -3.86 1.51
N PRO A 595 14.01 -4.82 2.48
CA PRO A 595 13.07 -5.95 2.43
C PRO A 595 11.59 -5.54 2.27
N LEU A 596 11.15 -4.47 2.95
CA LEU A 596 9.79 -3.93 2.77
C LEU A 596 9.52 -3.41 1.35
N VAL A 597 10.55 -2.85 0.69
CA VAL A 597 10.48 -2.41 -0.71
C VAL A 597 10.40 -3.63 -1.61
N ALA A 598 11.29 -4.61 -1.47
CA ALA A 598 11.30 -5.85 -2.25
C ALA A 598 9.93 -6.55 -2.19
N ARG A 599 9.40 -6.73 -0.97
CA ARG A 599 8.09 -7.32 -0.76
C ARG A 599 6.98 -6.52 -1.43
N THR A 600 6.96 -5.20 -1.27
CA THR A 600 5.93 -4.34 -1.88
C THR A 600 5.99 -4.38 -3.41
N LEU A 601 7.18 -4.38 -4.01
CA LEU A 601 7.35 -4.48 -5.46
C LEU A 601 6.75 -5.80 -5.99
N LEU A 602 6.96 -6.90 -5.27
CA LEU A 602 6.44 -8.23 -5.62
C LEU A 602 4.92 -8.34 -5.40
N GLU A 603 4.43 -7.98 -4.21
CA GLU A 603 3.00 -8.08 -3.84
C GLU A 603 2.10 -7.19 -4.71
N ARG A 604 2.59 -6.00 -5.07
CA ARG A 604 1.85 -5.05 -5.90
C ARG A 604 2.16 -5.16 -7.38
N ARG A 605 3.01 -6.12 -7.79
CA ARG A 605 3.46 -6.31 -9.19
C ARG A 605 3.92 -5.01 -9.85
N LEU A 606 4.66 -4.17 -9.11
CA LEU A 606 5.14 -2.90 -9.62
C LEU A 606 6.27 -3.12 -10.64
N TYR A 607 6.29 -2.30 -11.69
CA TYR A 607 7.25 -2.35 -12.80
C TYR A 607 7.21 -3.58 -13.71
N VAL A 608 6.29 -4.52 -13.51
CA VAL A 608 6.12 -5.67 -14.43
C VAL A 608 5.66 -5.17 -15.81
N ASN A 609 6.37 -5.58 -16.87
CA ASN A 609 6.14 -5.14 -18.26
C ASN A 609 6.08 -3.61 -18.43
N TYR A 610 6.79 -2.90 -17.56
CA TYR A 610 6.81 -1.45 -17.48
C TYR A 610 8.13 -0.92 -18.05
N PRO A 611 8.15 -0.40 -19.29
CA PRO A 611 9.39 0.06 -19.90
C PRO A 611 9.99 1.20 -19.09
N ALA A 612 11.33 1.29 -19.05
CA ALA A 612 12.02 2.33 -18.30
C ALA A 612 11.94 3.71 -18.96
N TYR A 613 11.77 3.72 -20.28
CA TYR A 613 11.72 4.93 -21.11
C TYR A 613 10.38 5.01 -21.84
N LYS A 614 9.99 6.24 -22.17
CA LYS A 614 8.84 6.49 -23.04
C LYS A 614 9.20 6.23 -24.49
N GLU A 615 8.24 5.79 -25.27
CA GLU A 615 8.35 5.45 -26.68
C GLU A 615 7.68 6.49 -27.56
N GLN A 616 8.21 6.71 -28.76
CA GLN A 616 7.56 7.54 -29.75
C GLN A 616 6.27 6.85 -30.18
N VAL A 617 5.18 7.61 -30.24
CA VAL A 617 3.95 7.09 -30.83
C VAL A 617 4.15 6.96 -32.34
N PRO A 618 3.99 5.76 -32.92
CA PRO A 618 4.10 5.59 -34.36
C PRO A 618 3.04 6.44 -35.05
N LEU A 619 3.41 7.01 -36.19
CA LEU A 619 2.46 7.74 -37.02
C LEU A 619 1.47 6.74 -37.66
N PRO A 620 0.29 7.19 -38.11
CA PRO A 620 -0.62 6.33 -38.88
C PRO A 620 0.08 5.86 -40.15
N ASP A 621 0.18 4.54 -40.35
CA ASP A 621 0.76 3.93 -41.55
C ASP A 621 -0.16 4.18 -42.75
N ASP A 622 -1.45 3.93 -42.59
CA ASP A 622 -2.46 4.16 -43.62
C ASP A 622 -3.15 5.53 -43.46
N ARG A 623 -3.48 6.18 -44.58
CA ARG A 623 -4.12 7.50 -44.59
C ARG A 623 -5.34 7.51 -45.50
N VAL A 624 -6.48 7.92 -44.97
CA VAL A 624 -7.68 8.22 -45.76
C VAL A 624 -7.58 9.65 -46.29
N GLU A 625 -7.30 9.76 -47.58
CA GLU A 625 -7.30 11.04 -48.28
C GLU A 625 -8.64 11.24 -48.98
N CYS A 626 -9.25 12.41 -48.77
CA CYS A 626 -10.51 12.76 -49.41
C CYS A 626 -10.35 14.02 -50.25
N ARG A 627 -10.90 14.00 -51.45
CA ARG A 627 -10.84 15.11 -52.41
C ARG A 627 -12.21 15.34 -53.03
N ALA A 628 -12.54 16.61 -53.27
CA ALA A 628 -13.68 16.98 -54.08
C ALA A 628 -13.36 16.71 -55.55
N ALA A 629 -14.29 16.07 -56.26
CA ALA A 629 -14.20 15.68 -57.67
C ALA A 629 -15.47 16.08 -58.43
N GLY A 630 -15.43 16.04 -59.76
CA GLY A 630 -16.54 16.46 -60.62
C GLY A 630 -16.43 17.92 -61.09
N ARG A 631 -17.25 18.31 -62.08
CA ARG A 631 -17.22 19.66 -62.70
C ARG A 631 -17.67 20.78 -61.74
N HIS A 632 -18.40 20.44 -60.66
CA HIS A 632 -18.90 21.38 -59.66
C HIS A 632 -18.42 21.09 -58.23
N HIS A 633 -17.43 20.22 -58.04
CA HIS A 633 -16.98 19.76 -56.71
C HIS A 633 -18.10 19.18 -55.82
N ASP A 634 -19.14 18.65 -56.45
CA ASP A 634 -20.35 18.08 -55.85
C ASP A 634 -20.19 16.60 -55.44
N VAL A 635 -19.08 15.98 -55.84
CA VAL A 635 -18.75 14.59 -55.52
C VAL A 635 -17.51 14.54 -54.64
N THR A 636 -17.54 13.73 -53.59
CA THR A 636 -16.38 13.45 -52.74
C THR A 636 -15.85 12.06 -53.02
N VAL A 637 -14.53 11.95 -53.20
CA VAL A 637 -13.81 10.68 -53.33
C VAL A 637 -12.87 10.54 -52.15
N CYS A 638 -13.00 9.46 -51.39
CA CYS A 638 -12.03 9.08 -50.37
C CYS A 638 -11.31 7.80 -50.76
N GLU A 639 -9.98 7.80 -50.58
CA GLU A 639 -9.09 6.70 -50.90
C GLU A 639 -8.26 6.37 -49.66
N LEU A 640 -8.22 5.08 -49.29
CA LEU A 640 -7.30 4.56 -48.28
C LEU A 640 -5.95 4.28 -48.95
N LYS A 641 -4.92 5.04 -48.58
CA LYS A 641 -3.54 4.82 -49.04
C LYS A 641 -2.78 4.05 -47.97
N SER A 642 -2.09 2.99 -48.40
CA SER A 642 -1.19 2.19 -47.57
C SER A 642 0.23 2.27 -48.12
N PRO A 643 1.28 2.30 -47.28
CA PRO A 643 2.68 2.40 -47.71
C PRO A 643 3.13 1.21 -48.58
N ASP A 644 2.52 0.04 -48.41
CA ASP A 644 2.82 -1.17 -49.19
C ASP A 644 2.14 -1.21 -50.57
N ALA A 645 1.28 -0.23 -50.88
CA ALA A 645 0.49 -0.23 -52.11
C ALA A 645 1.21 0.50 -53.27
N GLU A 646 2.24 -0.14 -53.85
CA GLU A 646 2.87 0.33 -55.10
C GLU A 646 1.89 0.32 -56.32
N GLN A 647 0.67 -0.22 -56.17
CA GLN A 647 -0.31 -0.46 -57.25
C GLN A 647 -1.71 0.18 -57.02
N GLY A 648 -1.79 1.37 -56.42
CA GLY A 648 -3.05 2.13 -56.27
C GLY A 648 -3.70 2.07 -54.87
N PRO A 649 -4.83 2.74 -54.64
CA PRO A 649 -5.44 2.82 -53.30
C PRO A 649 -5.97 1.46 -52.83
N ALA A 650 -5.82 1.16 -51.54
CA ALA A 650 -6.23 -0.11 -50.92
C ALA A 650 -7.77 -0.27 -50.86
N ALA A 651 -8.50 0.84 -50.79
CA ALA A 651 -9.94 0.91 -50.94
C ALA A 651 -10.32 2.33 -51.39
N SER A 652 -11.45 2.48 -52.08
CA SER A 652 -11.97 3.81 -52.44
C SER A 652 -13.50 3.87 -52.37
N ILE A 653 -14.02 5.04 -52.04
CA ILE A 653 -15.46 5.31 -52.01
C ILE A 653 -15.74 6.69 -52.56
N ARG A 654 -16.76 6.75 -53.41
CA ARG A 654 -17.21 7.96 -54.10
C ARG A 654 -18.67 8.19 -53.78
N TRP A 655 -19.01 9.37 -53.28
CA TRP A 655 -20.40 9.75 -52.98
C TRP A 655 -20.66 11.21 -53.32
N ARG A 656 -21.94 11.54 -53.47
CA ARG A 656 -22.43 12.93 -53.56
C ARG A 656 -23.47 13.20 -52.49
N THR A 657 -23.66 14.46 -52.15
CA THR A 657 -24.73 14.87 -51.22
C THR A 657 -26.04 15.01 -51.99
N GLY A 658 -27.14 14.48 -51.45
CA GLY A 658 -28.46 14.62 -52.07
C GLY A 658 -29.58 14.72 -51.03
N ALA A 659 -30.56 15.59 -51.29
CA ALA A 659 -31.72 15.76 -50.44
C ALA A 659 -32.68 14.57 -50.57
N ALA A 660 -33.26 14.11 -49.46
CA ALA A 660 -34.26 13.04 -49.46
C ALA A 660 -35.46 13.35 -50.38
N ALA A 661 -35.85 14.63 -50.47
CA ALA A 661 -36.92 15.11 -51.35
C ALA A 661 -36.63 14.93 -52.85
N SER A 662 -35.36 14.77 -53.22
CA SER A 662 -34.92 14.57 -54.61
C SER A 662 -34.83 13.10 -55.02
N LEU A 663 -35.07 12.17 -54.08
CA LEU A 663 -35.05 10.74 -54.36
C LEU A 663 -36.37 10.30 -55.02
N PRO A 664 -36.33 9.42 -56.03
CA PRO A 664 -37.54 8.98 -56.70
C PRO A 664 -38.43 8.19 -55.74
N THR A 665 -39.65 8.67 -55.47
CA THR A 665 -40.73 7.86 -54.91
C THR A 665 -41.24 6.95 -56.03
N VAL A 666 -40.76 5.70 -56.12
CA VAL A 666 -41.26 4.77 -57.15
C VAL A 666 -42.58 4.14 -56.68
N PRO A 667 -43.73 4.37 -57.37
CA PRO A 667 -44.93 3.57 -57.20
C PRO A 667 -44.89 2.45 -58.25
N GLY A 668 -44.59 1.22 -57.83
CA GLY A 668 -44.70 0.03 -58.68
C GLY A 668 -43.41 -0.78 -58.78
N GLY A 669 -43.27 -1.77 -57.90
CA GLY A 669 -42.13 -2.67 -57.87
C GLY A 669 -41.94 -3.39 -56.53
N GLY A 670 -43.01 -3.99 -56.00
CA GLY A 670 -42.95 -5.12 -55.06
C GLY A 670 -42.01 -5.05 -53.86
N GLY A 671 -42.23 -4.11 -52.95
CA GLY A 671 -41.75 -4.16 -51.57
C GLY A 671 -41.31 -2.78 -51.04
N PRO A 672 -41.87 -2.27 -49.93
CA PRO A 672 -41.27 -1.10 -49.27
C PRO A 672 -39.84 -1.47 -48.88
N LEU A 673 -38.87 -0.55 -49.09
CA LEU A 673 -37.62 -0.58 -48.32
C LEU A 673 -38.04 -0.86 -46.87
N PRO A 674 -37.54 -1.91 -46.20
CA PRO A 674 -37.96 -2.24 -44.85
C PRO A 674 -37.34 -1.21 -43.91
N VAL A 675 -37.92 -0.02 -43.90
CA VAL A 675 -37.69 1.05 -42.92
C VAL A 675 -38.99 1.07 -42.15
N SER A 676 -39.07 0.24 -41.11
CA SER A 676 -40.33 -0.05 -40.43
C SER A 676 -40.96 1.13 -39.70
N ASP A 677 -40.37 2.35 -39.68
CA ASP A 677 -41.03 3.50 -39.03
C ASP A 677 -40.52 4.93 -39.39
N GLY A 678 -39.78 5.16 -40.50
CA GLY A 678 -39.18 6.49 -40.76
C GLY A 678 -39.10 6.89 -42.23
N ARG A 679 -39.63 8.07 -42.58
CA ARG A 679 -39.28 8.74 -43.85
C ARG A 679 -37.84 9.27 -43.73
N LEU A 680 -37.01 9.06 -44.75
CA LEU A 680 -35.72 9.76 -44.86
C LEU A 680 -35.98 11.26 -44.99
N VAL A 681 -35.29 12.09 -44.21
CA VAL A 681 -35.44 13.55 -44.22
C VAL A 681 -34.05 14.20 -44.29
N GLY A 682 -33.99 15.40 -44.87
CA GLY A 682 -32.76 16.20 -44.98
C GLY A 682 -31.81 15.69 -46.06
N ASP A 683 -30.52 16.00 -45.90
CA ASP A 683 -29.48 15.63 -46.84
C ASP A 683 -28.79 14.32 -46.43
N GLY A 684 -28.47 13.50 -47.42
CA GLY A 684 -27.77 12.23 -47.22
C GLY A 684 -26.66 11.98 -48.22
N ALA A 685 -25.83 10.98 -47.92
CA ALA A 685 -24.78 10.50 -48.80
C ALA A 685 -25.33 9.50 -49.82
N LEU A 686 -25.28 9.84 -51.11
CA LEU A 686 -25.61 8.94 -52.20
C LEU A 686 -24.31 8.36 -52.75
N VAL A 687 -24.00 7.12 -52.37
CA VAL A 687 -22.77 6.45 -52.83
C VAL A 687 -22.92 6.05 -54.28
N GLU A 688 -21.98 6.50 -55.13
CA GLU A 688 -21.97 6.21 -56.57
C GLU A 688 -21.21 4.92 -56.85
N THR A 689 -20.00 4.82 -56.27
CA THR A 689 -19.12 3.66 -56.46
C THR A 689 -18.33 3.39 -55.19
N VAL A 690 -18.12 2.10 -54.92
CA VAL A 690 -17.15 1.60 -53.95
C VAL A 690 -16.15 0.78 -54.75
N GLY A 691 -14.90 1.24 -54.83
CA GLY A 691 -13.85 0.55 -55.56
C GLY A 691 -13.34 -0.67 -54.80
N PRO A 692 -13.00 -1.78 -55.47
CA PRO A 692 -12.62 -3.01 -54.82
C PRO A 692 -11.27 -2.87 -54.10
N PRO A 693 -10.95 -3.78 -53.16
CA PRO A 693 -9.59 -3.96 -52.69
C PRO A 693 -8.65 -4.13 -53.90
N GLY A 694 -7.52 -3.42 -53.94
CA GLY A 694 -6.43 -3.74 -54.88
C GLY A 694 -6.06 -5.24 -54.78
N ALA A 695 -5.49 -5.83 -55.82
CA ALA A 695 -5.19 -7.27 -55.88
C ALA A 695 -4.41 -7.75 -54.63
N GLY A 696 -5.12 -8.28 -53.62
CA GLY A 696 -4.59 -8.67 -52.31
C GLY A 696 -5.24 -8.02 -51.07
N GLY A 697 -6.16 -7.06 -51.20
CA GLY A 697 -6.75 -6.35 -50.06
C GLY A 697 -7.82 -7.16 -49.29
N ASP A 698 -7.69 -7.19 -47.97
CA ASP A 698 -8.65 -7.84 -47.07
C ASP A 698 -9.96 -7.03 -46.93
N GLY A 699 -11.04 -7.68 -46.46
CA GLY A 699 -12.28 -6.97 -46.12
C GLY A 699 -12.12 -5.94 -44.99
N GLY A 700 -11.01 -5.97 -44.25
CA GLY A 700 -10.69 -5.02 -43.18
C GLY A 700 -10.35 -3.62 -43.68
N SER A 701 -9.67 -3.51 -44.82
CA SER A 701 -9.30 -2.24 -45.46
C SER A 701 -10.53 -1.45 -45.90
N LEU A 702 -11.53 -2.13 -46.47
CA LEU A 702 -12.81 -1.54 -46.83
C LEU A 702 -13.60 -1.12 -45.58
N GLN A 703 -13.67 -1.97 -44.55
CA GLN A 703 -14.35 -1.66 -43.30
C GLN A 703 -13.72 -0.44 -42.58
N ARG A 704 -12.39 -0.32 -42.65
CA ARG A 704 -11.64 0.82 -42.12
C ARG A 704 -12.00 2.12 -42.85
N LEU A 705 -11.97 2.10 -44.20
CA LEU A 705 -12.36 3.25 -45.01
C LEU A 705 -13.80 3.67 -44.74
N LEU A 706 -14.73 2.71 -44.70
CA LEU A 706 -16.14 2.96 -44.43
C LEU A 706 -16.37 3.57 -43.05
N SER A 707 -15.63 3.14 -42.02
CA SER A 707 -15.72 3.71 -40.67
C SER A 707 -15.26 5.17 -40.62
N ASP A 708 -14.14 5.49 -41.28
CA ASP A 708 -13.64 6.88 -41.36
C ASP A 708 -14.58 7.77 -42.20
N VAL A 709 -15.16 7.24 -43.27
CA VAL A 709 -16.12 7.95 -44.14
C VAL A 709 -17.44 8.18 -43.44
N LEU A 710 -17.94 7.21 -42.67
CA LEU A 710 -19.11 7.37 -41.82
C LEU A 710 -18.93 8.53 -40.82
N GLY A 711 -17.76 8.63 -40.19
CA GLY A 711 -17.41 9.75 -39.32
C GLY A 711 -17.46 11.12 -40.04
N ARG A 712 -17.06 11.16 -41.32
CA ARG A 712 -17.13 12.39 -42.15
C ARG A 712 -18.55 12.74 -42.58
N TRP A 713 -19.38 11.74 -42.91
CA TRP A 713 -20.79 11.97 -43.21
C TRP A 713 -21.51 12.59 -42.01
N LEU A 714 -21.23 12.07 -40.81
CA LEU A 714 -21.74 12.61 -39.55
C LEU A 714 -21.25 14.03 -39.28
N ASP A 715 -19.95 14.31 -39.48
CA ASP A 715 -19.37 15.66 -39.31
C ASP A 715 -19.94 16.68 -40.31
N ALA A 716 -20.25 16.23 -41.52
CA ALA A 716 -20.93 17.04 -42.54
C ALA A 716 -22.43 17.25 -42.27
N GLY A 717 -22.99 16.63 -41.21
CA GLY A 717 -24.41 16.76 -40.85
C GLY A 717 -25.36 15.98 -41.75
N LEU A 718 -24.88 14.95 -42.46
CA LEU A 718 -25.73 14.07 -43.27
C LEU A 718 -26.57 13.17 -42.36
N LEU A 719 -27.84 12.98 -42.71
CA LEU A 719 -28.82 12.26 -41.89
C LEU A 719 -29.04 10.81 -42.33
N PHE A 720 -28.62 10.46 -43.55
CA PHE A 720 -28.68 9.09 -44.06
C PHE A 720 -27.58 8.83 -45.09
N ALA A 721 -27.34 7.55 -45.40
CA ALA A 721 -26.55 7.12 -46.54
C ALA A 721 -27.24 5.99 -47.30
N LEU A 722 -27.20 6.07 -48.62
CA LEU A 722 -27.70 5.05 -49.54
C LEU A 722 -26.52 4.46 -50.32
N VAL A 723 -26.35 3.15 -50.21
CA VAL A 723 -25.26 2.43 -50.87
C VAL A 723 -25.82 1.40 -51.85
N PRO A 724 -25.56 1.52 -53.16
CA PRO A 724 -25.97 0.51 -54.13
C PRO A 724 -25.17 -0.78 -53.94
N LEU A 725 -25.87 -1.91 -53.98
CA LEU A 725 -25.29 -3.25 -53.87
C LEU A 725 -25.20 -3.96 -55.24
N ASP A 726 -25.26 -3.19 -56.32
CA ASP A 726 -25.33 -3.71 -57.69
C ASP A 726 -23.95 -4.20 -58.16
N GLY A 727 -23.89 -5.42 -58.72
CA GLY A 727 -22.67 -5.98 -59.33
C GLY A 727 -22.18 -7.31 -58.72
N ARG A 728 -21.05 -7.84 -59.22
CA ARG A 728 -20.48 -9.14 -58.82
C ARG A 728 -20.04 -9.20 -57.34
N ASP A 729 -19.70 -8.05 -56.74
CA ASP A 729 -19.16 -7.95 -55.37
C ASP A 729 -20.17 -7.41 -54.33
N GLY A 730 -21.45 -7.23 -54.71
CA GLY A 730 -22.48 -6.66 -53.83
C GLY A 730 -22.70 -7.45 -52.53
N GLY A 731 -22.43 -8.75 -52.53
CA GLY A 731 -22.47 -9.59 -51.34
C GLY A 731 -21.38 -9.23 -50.31
N ALA A 732 -20.14 -9.00 -50.74
CA ALA A 732 -19.03 -8.63 -49.87
C ALA A 732 -19.22 -7.22 -49.29
N LEU A 733 -19.75 -6.28 -50.10
CA LEU A 733 -20.09 -4.94 -49.64
C LEU A 733 -21.23 -4.97 -48.60
N ALA A 734 -22.27 -5.78 -48.83
CA ALA A 734 -23.32 -6.02 -47.85
C ALA A 734 -22.77 -6.58 -46.53
N ASP A 735 -21.85 -7.55 -46.60
CA ASP A 735 -21.22 -8.16 -45.42
C ASP A 735 -20.35 -7.13 -44.67
N ALA A 736 -19.72 -6.18 -45.35
CA ALA A 736 -18.94 -5.09 -44.75
C ALA A 736 -19.81 -3.96 -44.15
N LEU A 737 -21.01 -3.73 -44.70
CA LEU A 737 -21.94 -2.69 -44.23
C LEU A 737 -22.81 -3.13 -43.04
N ARG A 738 -23.13 -4.43 -42.90
CA ARG A 738 -23.93 -4.93 -41.76
C ARG A 738 -23.30 -4.62 -40.39
N PRO A 739 -21.99 -4.81 -40.16
CA PRO A 739 -21.35 -4.43 -38.91
C PRO A 739 -21.47 -2.92 -38.60
N LEU A 740 -21.65 -2.08 -39.61
CA LEU A 740 -21.89 -0.63 -39.45
C LEU A 740 -23.37 -0.30 -39.17
N GLY A 741 -24.22 -1.31 -38.98
CA GLY A 741 -25.65 -1.16 -38.71
C GLY A 741 -26.52 -0.99 -39.96
N ALA A 742 -25.98 -1.15 -41.17
CA ALA A 742 -26.76 -0.94 -42.39
C ALA A 742 -27.92 -1.94 -42.51
N ALA A 743 -29.10 -1.43 -42.87
CA ALA A 743 -30.22 -2.26 -43.29
C ALA A 743 -29.96 -2.74 -44.73
N VAL A 744 -29.77 -4.05 -44.88
CA VAL A 744 -29.46 -4.70 -46.17
C VAL A 744 -30.65 -5.57 -46.60
N PRO A 745 -31.07 -5.54 -47.88
CA PRO A 745 -32.13 -6.42 -48.40
C PRO A 745 -31.82 -7.91 -48.22
N GLN A 746 -32.84 -8.74 -47.96
CA GLN A 746 -32.68 -10.19 -47.85
C GLN A 746 -32.26 -10.82 -49.19
N ARG A 747 -31.31 -11.78 -49.16
CA ARG A 747 -30.87 -12.54 -50.33
C ARG A 747 -32.07 -13.33 -50.89
N GLY A 748 -32.61 -12.90 -52.04
CA GLY A 748 -33.73 -13.58 -52.72
C GLY A 748 -34.86 -12.66 -53.21
N ALA A 749 -34.84 -11.36 -52.88
CA ALA A 749 -35.71 -10.37 -53.54
C ALA A 749 -35.25 -10.15 -54.99
N GLN A 750 -36.22 -9.88 -55.88
CA GLN A 750 -36.13 -9.90 -57.35
C GLN A 750 -34.88 -9.24 -57.97
N PRO A 751 -34.51 -9.62 -59.22
CA PRO A 751 -33.37 -9.04 -59.94
C PRO A 751 -33.66 -7.60 -60.37
N GLY A 752 -33.45 -6.67 -59.44
CA GLY A 752 -33.49 -5.22 -59.60
C GLY A 752 -32.84 -4.61 -58.35
N GLY A 753 -31.87 -3.72 -58.55
CA GLY A 753 -30.81 -3.40 -57.61
C GLY A 753 -31.17 -3.19 -56.14
N GLY A 754 -30.39 -3.81 -55.25
CA GLY A 754 -30.56 -3.68 -53.80
C GLY A 754 -29.84 -2.44 -53.27
N LEU A 755 -30.53 -1.60 -52.51
CA LEU A 755 -29.92 -0.48 -51.79
C LEU A 755 -29.75 -0.84 -50.31
N ALA A 756 -28.55 -0.65 -49.77
CA ALA A 756 -28.32 -0.63 -48.33
C ALA A 756 -28.60 0.77 -47.78
N VAL A 757 -29.26 0.83 -46.62
CA VAL A 757 -29.66 2.09 -45.96
C VAL A 757 -28.98 2.21 -44.60
N LEU A 758 -28.41 3.39 -44.33
CA LEU A 758 -27.85 3.78 -43.04
C LEU A 758 -28.51 5.08 -42.57
N ARG A 759 -29.02 5.11 -41.35
CA ARG A 759 -29.54 6.29 -40.65
C ARG A 759 -28.45 6.86 -39.76
N LEU A 760 -28.15 8.13 -39.95
CA LEU A 760 -27.07 8.85 -39.31
C LEU A 760 -27.54 9.81 -38.21
N GLU A 761 -28.85 9.85 -37.93
CA GLU A 761 -29.47 10.79 -37.00
C GLU A 761 -29.02 10.58 -35.54
N HIS A 762 -28.94 9.31 -35.12
CA HIS A 762 -28.64 8.93 -33.74
C HIS A 762 -27.67 7.75 -33.68
N PRO A 763 -26.43 7.90 -34.18
CA PRO A 763 -25.49 6.79 -34.25
C PRO A 763 -25.12 6.28 -32.86
N LEU A 764 -24.87 4.98 -32.73
CA LEU A 764 -24.23 4.41 -31.55
C LEU A 764 -22.72 4.37 -31.77
N VAL A 765 -21.95 4.94 -30.84
CA VAL A 765 -20.48 4.94 -30.92
C VAL A 765 -19.93 3.70 -30.23
N LEU A 766 -19.12 2.92 -30.94
CA LEU A 766 -18.42 1.75 -30.42
C LEU A 766 -16.91 2.07 -30.33
N LEU A 767 -16.44 2.35 -29.12
CA LEU A 767 -15.05 2.70 -28.84
C LEU A 767 -14.26 1.47 -28.38
N TRP A 768 -13.34 1.02 -29.23
CA TRP A 768 -12.45 -0.11 -29.02
C TRP A 768 -11.12 0.38 -28.41
N ASP A 769 -10.91 0.09 -27.13
CA ASP A 769 -9.81 0.63 -26.33
C ASP A 769 -9.02 -0.40 -25.49
N ILE A 770 -9.37 -1.69 -25.54
CA ILE A 770 -8.70 -2.70 -24.70
C ILE A 770 -7.19 -2.80 -25.01
N GLU A 771 -6.74 -2.54 -26.24
CA GLU A 771 -5.31 -2.54 -26.58
C GLU A 771 -4.51 -1.52 -25.77
N ASN A 772 -5.11 -0.38 -25.41
CA ASN A 772 -4.50 0.64 -24.57
C ASN A 772 -4.51 0.26 -23.07
N VAL A 773 -5.30 -0.74 -22.68
CA VAL A 773 -5.46 -1.24 -21.31
C VAL A 773 -4.53 -2.43 -21.04
N LEU A 774 -4.26 -3.26 -22.05
CA LEU A 774 -3.38 -4.43 -21.93
C LEU A 774 -1.89 -4.06 -21.95
N GLN A 775 -1.07 -4.91 -21.34
CA GLN A 775 0.40 -4.82 -21.32
C GLN A 775 1.01 -5.56 -22.51
N PRO A 776 2.04 -5.01 -23.20
CA PRO A 776 2.89 -5.80 -24.07
C PRO A 776 3.62 -6.89 -23.24
N PRO A 777 3.86 -8.08 -23.81
CA PRO A 777 3.57 -8.52 -25.17
C PRO A 777 2.15 -9.09 -25.36
N TYR A 778 1.33 -9.15 -24.30
CA TYR A 778 0.00 -9.78 -24.30
C TYR A 778 -0.97 -9.12 -25.28
N THR A 779 -0.93 -7.79 -25.39
CA THR A 779 -1.72 -7.05 -26.38
C THR A 779 -1.53 -7.56 -27.82
N GLY A 780 -0.31 -7.97 -28.18
CA GLY A 780 0.04 -8.44 -29.52
C GLY A 780 -0.16 -9.94 -29.74
N ALA A 781 -0.57 -10.70 -28.71
CA ALA A 781 -0.66 -12.16 -28.80
C ALA A 781 -1.78 -12.59 -29.77
N PRO A 782 -1.54 -13.54 -30.69
CA PRO A 782 -2.53 -13.95 -31.68
C PRO A 782 -3.86 -14.46 -31.08
N ALA A 783 -3.80 -15.19 -29.97
CA ALA A 783 -4.99 -15.67 -29.25
C ALA A 783 -5.84 -14.50 -28.73
N VAL A 784 -5.20 -13.51 -28.10
CA VAL A 784 -5.86 -12.31 -27.57
C VAL A 784 -6.46 -11.48 -28.70
N ARG A 785 -5.73 -11.25 -29.80
CA ARG A 785 -6.25 -10.50 -30.97
C ARG A 785 -7.47 -11.18 -31.59
N ARG A 786 -7.48 -12.52 -31.68
CA ARG A 786 -8.65 -13.28 -32.17
C ARG A 786 -9.84 -13.15 -31.23
N ALA A 787 -9.63 -13.27 -29.92
CA ALA A 787 -10.68 -13.09 -28.93
C ALA A 787 -11.30 -11.69 -29.03
N LEU A 788 -10.46 -10.65 -29.13
CA LEU A 788 -10.90 -9.27 -29.34
C LEU A 788 -11.73 -9.10 -30.61
N ALA A 789 -11.21 -9.57 -31.76
CA ALA A 789 -11.90 -9.44 -33.04
C ALA A 789 -13.26 -10.15 -33.04
N SER A 790 -13.32 -11.37 -32.50
CA SER A 790 -14.56 -12.17 -32.43
C SER A 790 -15.63 -11.48 -31.58
N GLY A 791 -15.27 -11.04 -30.36
CA GLY A 791 -16.23 -10.41 -29.47
C GLY A 791 -16.67 -9.02 -29.94
N ARG A 792 -15.79 -8.23 -30.58
CA ARG A 792 -16.17 -6.96 -31.23
C ARG A 792 -17.19 -7.16 -32.34
N ALA A 793 -16.99 -8.20 -33.17
CA ALA A 793 -17.94 -8.54 -34.22
C ALA A 793 -19.29 -8.96 -33.63
N ALA A 794 -19.29 -9.74 -32.55
CA ALA A 794 -20.51 -10.17 -31.87
C ALA A 794 -21.26 -9.00 -31.21
N LEU A 795 -20.55 -8.11 -30.50
CA LEU A 795 -21.09 -6.89 -29.89
C LEU A 795 -21.69 -5.95 -30.94
N ALA A 796 -20.99 -5.70 -32.04
CA ALA A 796 -21.51 -4.89 -33.13
C ALA A 796 -22.73 -5.56 -33.80
N GLY A 797 -22.67 -6.87 -34.01
CA GLY A 797 -23.77 -7.66 -34.56
C GLY A 797 -25.04 -7.62 -33.70
N PHE A 798 -24.90 -7.62 -32.37
CA PHE A 798 -26.02 -7.46 -31.45
C PHE A 798 -26.75 -6.13 -31.66
N PHE A 799 -26.02 -5.01 -31.71
CA PHE A 799 -26.64 -3.70 -31.94
C PHE A 799 -27.20 -3.53 -33.36
N ALA A 800 -26.52 -4.09 -34.36
CA ALA A 800 -26.99 -4.07 -35.74
C ALA A 800 -28.29 -4.87 -35.92
N ALA A 801 -28.46 -5.97 -35.17
CA ALA A 801 -29.69 -6.76 -35.15
C ALA A 801 -30.81 -6.08 -34.34
N LEU A 802 -30.46 -5.39 -33.25
CA LEU A 802 -31.43 -4.71 -32.38
C LEU A 802 -32.13 -3.54 -33.10
N ALA A 803 -31.41 -2.79 -33.92
CA ALA A 803 -31.96 -1.67 -34.68
C ALA A 803 -31.37 -1.62 -36.12
N PRO A 804 -31.85 -2.47 -37.03
CA PRO A 804 -31.36 -2.50 -38.41
C PRO A 804 -31.55 -1.15 -39.11
N GLY A 805 -30.49 -0.62 -39.68
CA GLY A 805 -30.45 0.68 -40.34
C GLY A 805 -29.85 1.78 -39.48
N ASP A 806 -29.84 1.68 -38.14
CA ASP A 806 -29.20 2.69 -37.29
C ASP A 806 -27.67 2.54 -37.34
N ALA A 807 -26.96 3.64 -37.65
CA ALA A 807 -25.52 3.58 -37.85
C ALA A 807 -24.74 3.27 -36.58
N LEU A 808 -23.75 2.38 -36.72
CA LEU A 808 -22.76 2.03 -35.71
C LEU A 808 -21.40 2.63 -36.10
N LEU A 809 -20.91 3.57 -35.31
CA LEU A 809 -19.63 4.22 -35.56
C LEU A 809 -18.51 3.51 -34.80
N HIS A 810 -17.68 2.75 -35.53
CA HIS A 810 -16.52 2.06 -34.97
C HIS A 810 -15.33 3.02 -34.83
N LEU A 811 -14.85 3.21 -33.60
CA LEU A 811 -13.70 4.03 -33.28
C LEU A 811 -12.63 3.19 -32.60
N HIS A 812 -11.43 3.13 -33.17
CA HIS A 812 -10.27 2.51 -32.54
C HIS A 812 -9.41 3.58 -31.87
N GLU A 813 -9.31 3.54 -30.54
CA GLU A 813 -8.67 4.61 -29.77
C GLU A 813 -7.18 4.73 -30.09
N GLU A 814 -6.50 3.62 -30.42
CA GLU A 814 -5.10 3.64 -30.85
C GLU A 814 -4.91 4.45 -32.14
N GLN A 815 -5.78 4.30 -33.14
CA GLN A 815 -5.69 5.03 -34.41
C GLN A 815 -5.98 6.52 -34.20
N LEU A 816 -7.00 6.86 -33.40
CA LEU A 816 -7.28 8.23 -33.00
C LEU A 816 -6.10 8.87 -32.28
N LYS A 817 -5.40 8.11 -31.42
CA LYS A 817 -4.19 8.55 -30.73
C LYS A 817 -3.07 8.90 -31.72
N ARG A 818 -2.79 8.03 -32.69
CA ARG A 818 -1.77 8.28 -33.73
C ARG A 818 -2.12 9.53 -34.56
N GLN A 819 -3.40 9.73 -34.87
CA GLN A 819 -3.87 10.92 -35.59
C GLN A 819 -3.65 12.23 -34.83
N VAL A 820 -4.07 12.31 -33.56
CA VAL A 820 -3.89 13.54 -32.76
C VAL A 820 -2.42 13.84 -32.50
N VAL A 821 -1.58 12.81 -32.34
CA VAL A 821 -0.12 12.96 -32.22
C VAL A 821 0.48 13.52 -33.51
N GLN A 822 0.04 13.04 -34.68
CA GLN A 822 0.51 13.56 -35.95
C GLN A 822 0.22 15.06 -36.10
N TRP A 823 -0.98 15.50 -35.71
CA TRP A 823 -1.31 16.93 -35.70
C TRP A 823 -0.46 17.71 -34.70
N ALA A 824 -0.24 17.16 -33.51
CA ALA A 824 0.61 17.78 -32.51
C ALA A 824 2.04 17.99 -33.02
N GLN A 825 2.62 16.98 -33.70
CA GLN A 825 3.94 17.10 -34.30
C GLN A 825 3.98 18.18 -35.39
N GLY A 826 2.93 18.32 -36.20
CA GLY A 826 2.81 19.41 -37.17
C GLY A 826 2.79 20.79 -36.50
N VAL A 827 1.90 20.98 -35.52
CA VAL A 827 1.81 22.25 -34.76
C VAL A 827 3.12 22.60 -34.07
N LEU A 828 3.83 21.60 -33.53
CA LEU A 828 5.09 21.79 -32.82
C LEU A 828 6.31 21.95 -33.73
N GLY A 829 6.29 21.36 -34.93
CA GLY A 829 7.36 21.49 -35.93
C GLY A 829 7.46 22.89 -36.53
N ASP A 830 6.33 23.59 -36.64
CA ASP A 830 6.25 24.95 -37.18
C ASP A 830 6.66 26.04 -36.16
N GLN A 831 6.99 25.68 -34.92
CA GLN A 831 7.27 26.64 -33.86
C GLN A 831 8.77 26.86 -33.66
N PRO A 832 9.22 28.12 -33.41
CA PRO A 832 10.61 28.39 -33.11
C PRO A 832 11.03 27.71 -31.80
N ALA A 833 12.20 27.08 -31.79
CA ALA A 833 12.78 26.36 -30.65
C ALA A 833 12.84 27.15 -29.32
N ARG A 834 12.71 28.49 -29.37
CA ARG A 834 12.63 29.37 -28.19
C ARG A 834 11.33 29.20 -27.38
N ARG A 835 10.24 28.74 -27.97
CA ARG A 835 8.99 28.46 -27.24
C ARG A 835 9.11 27.08 -26.60
N ARG A 836 9.33 27.02 -25.28
CA ARG A 836 9.33 25.74 -24.54
C ARG A 836 7.90 25.20 -24.50
N TRP A 837 7.61 24.13 -25.21
CA TRP A 837 6.29 23.50 -25.26
C TRP A 837 6.22 22.25 -24.36
N VAL A 838 5.02 21.92 -23.90
CA VAL A 838 4.70 20.65 -23.23
C VAL A 838 3.42 20.08 -23.83
N THR A 839 3.40 18.78 -24.07
CA THR A 839 2.22 18.07 -24.56
C THR A 839 1.47 17.47 -23.38
N LEU A 840 0.18 17.76 -23.27
CA LEU A 840 -0.70 17.23 -22.22
C LEU A 840 -1.62 16.17 -22.83
N GLY A 841 -1.29 14.90 -22.63
CA GLY A 841 -2.13 13.79 -23.11
C GLY A 841 -3.24 13.51 -22.12
N LEU A 842 -4.51 13.58 -22.53
CA LEU A 842 -5.63 13.20 -21.67
C LEU A 842 -5.72 11.67 -21.55
N GLY A 843 -5.63 11.18 -20.32
CA GLY A 843 -5.71 9.76 -19.99
C GLY A 843 -4.37 9.03 -20.03
N ARG A 844 -4.35 7.83 -19.41
CA ARG A 844 -3.14 7.01 -19.21
C ARG A 844 -2.59 6.38 -20.48
N GLN A 845 -3.33 6.40 -21.58
CA GLN A 845 -2.88 5.95 -22.89
C GLN A 845 -1.58 6.65 -23.35
N PHE A 846 -1.32 7.87 -22.86
CA PHE A 846 -0.09 8.64 -23.12
C PHE A 846 1.01 8.47 -22.06
N SER A 847 0.81 7.63 -21.02
CA SER A 847 1.79 7.54 -19.91
C SER A 847 3.15 7.05 -20.39
N ARG A 848 3.14 6.14 -21.36
CA ARG A 848 4.31 5.52 -22.01
C ARG A 848 4.81 6.30 -23.22
N ASP A 849 4.16 7.42 -23.58
CA ASP A 849 4.33 8.03 -24.88
C ASP A 849 5.14 9.34 -24.79
N ILE A 850 5.98 9.56 -25.79
CA ILE A 850 6.63 10.85 -26.08
C ILE A 850 6.17 11.34 -27.45
N VAL A 851 5.94 12.65 -27.56
CA VAL A 851 5.47 13.29 -28.81
C VAL A 851 6.58 14.17 -29.38
N GLY A 852 7.28 13.66 -30.40
CA GLY A 852 8.43 14.34 -31.00
C GLY A 852 9.56 14.52 -29.98
N GLU A 853 10.20 15.69 -29.96
CA GLU A 853 11.26 16.02 -28.98
C GLU A 853 10.74 16.76 -27.73
N TYR A 854 9.41 16.79 -27.53
CA TYR A 854 8.79 17.62 -26.51
C TYR A 854 8.38 16.82 -25.26
N PRO A 855 8.51 17.41 -24.05
CA PRO A 855 8.01 16.78 -22.83
C PRO A 855 6.52 16.46 -22.95
N THR A 856 6.17 15.20 -22.70
CA THR A 856 4.77 14.73 -22.73
C THR A 856 4.36 14.31 -21.33
N VAL A 857 3.31 14.95 -20.81
CA VAL A 857 2.72 14.69 -19.50
C VAL A 857 1.35 14.07 -19.71
N ALA A 858 1.15 12.84 -19.23
CA ALA A 858 -0.16 12.21 -19.20
C ALA A 858 -0.95 12.77 -18.01
N ILE A 859 -2.09 13.38 -18.30
CA ILE A 859 -3.02 13.90 -17.30
C ILE A 859 -3.92 12.75 -16.86
N ASP A 860 -3.74 12.32 -15.61
CA ASP A 860 -4.45 11.17 -15.02
C ASP A 860 -5.77 11.63 -14.42
N LEU A 861 -6.75 11.86 -15.29
CA LEU A 861 -8.14 12.14 -14.95
C LEU A 861 -9.01 10.97 -15.38
N GLU A 862 -9.92 10.56 -14.50
CA GLU A 862 -10.90 9.50 -14.76
C GLU A 862 -12.31 9.99 -14.45
N ARG A 863 -13.27 9.49 -15.23
CA ARG A 863 -14.69 9.59 -14.93
C ARG A 863 -14.99 8.66 -13.76
N LEU A 864 -15.63 9.21 -12.73
CA LEU A 864 -16.01 8.49 -11.52
C LEU A 864 -17.51 8.18 -11.53
N LEU A 865 -17.85 7.02 -10.99
CA LEU A 865 -19.23 6.65 -10.69
C LEU A 865 -19.47 6.59 -9.18
N THR A 866 -20.68 6.88 -8.75
CA THR A 866 -21.11 6.54 -7.40
C THR A 866 -21.23 5.02 -7.25
N TRP A 867 -21.27 4.53 -6.00
CA TRP A 867 -21.52 3.12 -5.73
C TRP A 867 -22.82 2.59 -6.38
N ARG A 868 -23.79 3.47 -6.67
CA ARG A 868 -25.06 3.12 -7.32
C ARG A 868 -24.98 3.12 -8.85
N GLY A 869 -23.82 3.43 -9.43
CA GLY A 869 -23.61 3.50 -10.88
C GLY A 869 -24.09 4.79 -11.53
N SER A 870 -24.38 5.85 -10.75
CA SER A 870 -24.67 7.19 -11.28
C SER A 870 -23.37 7.98 -11.50
N GLU A 871 -23.41 9.02 -12.32
CA GLU A 871 -22.26 9.91 -12.52
C GLU A 871 -21.79 10.54 -11.20
N GLY A 872 -20.48 10.51 -10.98
CA GLY A 872 -19.75 11.10 -9.86
C GLY A 872 -18.77 12.21 -10.26
N GLY A 873 -18.77 12.61 -11.55
CA GLY A 873 -17.90 13.65 -12.10
C GLY A 873 -16.52 13.14 -12.51
N THR A 874 -15.64 14.05 -12.92
CA THR A 874 -14.26 13.75 -13.30
C THR A 874 -13.28 14.17 -12.21
N ALA A 875 -12.37 13.28 -11.81
CA ALA A 875 -11.33 13.60 -10.85
C ALA A 875 -10.03 12.83 -11.10
N PRO A 876 -8.91 13.21 -10.46
CA PRO A 876 -7.70 12.41 -10.50
C PRO A 876 -7.96 11.00 -10.00
N ARG A 877 -7.41 10.01 -10.71
CA ARG A 877 -7.48 8.61 -10.31
C ARG A 877 -6.95 8.43 -8.89
N VAL A 878 -7.52 7.47 -8.17
CA VAL A 878 -7.08 7.09 -6.83
C VAL A 878 -5.58 6.76 -6.82
N GLY A 879 -4.83 7.42 -5.94
CA GLY A 879 -3.37 7.31 -5.83
C GLY A 879 -2.56 8.23 -6.76
N SER A 880 -3.20 9.00 -7.65
CA SER A 880 -2.53 9.97 -8.52
C SER A 880 -2.49 11.38 -7.91
N PRO A 881 -1.51 12.22 -8.28
CA PRO A 881 -1.44 13.60 -7.84
C PRO A 881 -2.69 14.42 -8.21
N SER A 882 -3.00 15.47 -7.44
CA SER A 882 -4.07 16.41 -7.79
C SER A 882 -3.82 17.06 -9.15
N LEU A 883 -4.88 17.42 -9.88
CA LEU A 883 -4.76 18.01 -11.21
C LEU A 883 -3.88 19.26 -11.21
N GLY A 884 -4.07 20.17 -10.24
CA GLY A 884 -3.25 21.37 -10.12
C GLY A 884 -1.76 21.08 -9.96
N LEU A 885 -1.42 19.99 -9.27
CA LEU A 885 -0.04 19.55 -9.10
C LEU A 885 0.54 18.91 -10.36
N GLN A 886 -0.25 18.12 -11.10
CA GLN A 886 0.16 17.60 -12.41
C GLN A 886 0.49 18.75 -13.38
N LEU A 887 -0.32 19.81 -13.40
CA LEU A 887 -0.12 20.98 -14.26
C LEU A 887 0.98 21.90 -13.76
N ALA A 888 1.19 22.02 -12.45
CA ALA A 888 2.34 22.72 -11.89
C ALA A 888 3.67 22.05 -12.32
N VAL A 889 3.72 20.71 -12.38
CA VAL A 889 4.86 19.97 -12.94
C VAL A 889 4.99 20.21 -14.44
N ALA A 890 3.90 20.17 -15.21
CA ALA A 890 3.94 20.47 -16.64
C ALA A 890 4.46 21.90 -16.93
N ARG A 891 4.07 22.87 -16.10
CA ARG A 891 4.55 24.26 -16.15
C ARG A 891 6.05 24.39 -15.85
N GLU A 892 6.63 23.45 -15.12
CA GLU A 892 8.08 23.42 -14.91
C GLU A 892 8.83 23.03 -16.20
N LEU A 893 8.24 22.13 -16.98
CA LEU A 893 8.77 21.59 -18.24
C LEU A 893 8.55 22.53 -19.44
N GLY A 894 7.38 23.17 -19.53
CA GLY A 894 6.97 24.02 -20.65
C GLY A 894 6.41 25.37 -20.23
N ARG A 895 6.29 26.29 -21.19
CA ARG A 895 5.63 27.60 -21.05
C ARG A 895 4.34 27.72 -21.84
N ASN A 896 4.09 26.80 -22.77
CA ASN A 896 2.86 26.68 -23.53
C ASN A 896 2.47 25.20 -23.60
N ALA A 897 1.18 24.91 -23.57
CA ALA A 897 0.66 23.56 -23.63
C ALA A 897 -0.21 23.32 -24.87
N ILE A 898 -0.16 22.10 -25.39
CA ILE A 898 -1.16 21.55 -26.32
C ILE A 898 -1.79 20.36 -25.62
N VAL A 899 -3.11 20.24 -25.67
CA VAL A 899 -3.85 19.12 -25.08
C VAL A 899 -4.20 18.11 -26.17
N LEU A 900 -3.95 16.82 -25.95
CA LEU A 900 -4.27 15.74 -26.87
C LEU A 900 -5.41 14.89 -26.31
N ALA A 901 -6.48 14.73 -27.08
CA ALA A 901 -7.67 13.96 -26.70
C ALA A 901 -8.11 13.07 -27.87
N PRO A 902 -7.69 11.79 -27.94
CA PRO A 902 -8.09 10.89 -29.02
C PRO A 902 -9.61 10.82 -29.19
N PHE A 903 -10.33 10.70 -28.08
CA PHE A 903 -11.79 10.70 -28.02
C PHE A 903 -12.27 11.54 -26.84
N LEU A 904 -13.33 12.32 -27.03
CA LEU A 904 -13.90 13.17 -25.98
C LEU A 904 -15.44 13.17 -26.04
N ASP A 905 -16.09 12.55 -25.05
CA ASP A 905 -17.55 12.48 -24.92
C ASP A 905 -18.15 13.62 -24.09
N SER A 906 -17.36 14.20 -23.19
CA SER A 906 -17.73 15.33 -22.33
C SER A 906 -16.63 16.40 -22.32
N ALA A 907 -17.04 17.66 -22.29
CA ALA A 907 -16.10 18.78 -22.21
C ALA A 907 -15.45 18.91 -20.82
N GLU A 908 -16.01 18.26 -19.78
CA GLU A 908 -15.63 18.45 -18.37
C GLU A 908 -14.12 18.33 -18.14
N ALA A 909 -13.48 17.27 -18.65
CA ALA A 909 -12.05 17.04 -18.45
C ALA A 909 -11.18 18.13 -19.09
N VAL A 910 -11.54 18.59 -20.30
CA VAL A 910 -10.81 19.68 -20.99
C VAL A 910 -11.00 21.00 -20.26
N LEU A 911 -12.21 21.30 -19.78
CA LEU A 911 -12.49 22.50 -19.01
C LEU A 911 -11.68 22.52 -17.70
N GLN A 912 -11.70 21.42 -16.94
CA GLN A 912 -10.91 21.29 -15.72
C GLN A 912 -9.40 21.47 -16.00
N VAL A 913 -8.89 20.85 -17.06
CA VAL A 913 -7.47 20.98 -17.45
C VAL A 913 -7.13 22.40 -17.86
N ASN A 914 -7.96 23.05 -18.68
CA ASN A 914 -7.75 24.42 -19.12
C ASN A 914 -7.73 25.39 -17.92
N ASP A 915 -8.72 25.31 -17.04
CA ASP A 915 -8.86 26.20 -15.89
C ASP A 915 -7.70 25.99 -14.90
N ALA A 916 -7.35 24.73 -14.61
CA ALA A 916 -6.22 24.42 -13.74
C ALA A 916 -4.86 24.76 -14.38
N ALA A 917 -4.73 24.69 -15.71
CA ALA A 917 -3.52 25.08 -16.41
C ALA A 917 -3.34 26.61 -16.39
N GLN A 918 -4.43 27.36 -16.59
CA GLN A 918 -4.44 28.81 -16.42
C GLN A 918 -4.06 29.21 -14.99
N ALA A 919 -4.64 28.58 -13.96
CA ALA A 919 -4.29 28.82 -12.56
C ALA A 919 -2.81 28.51 -12.26
N ALA A 920 -2.25 27.49 -12.91
CA ALA A 920 -0.82 27.16 -12.82
C ALA A 920 0.08 28.10 -13.66
N GLY A 921 -0.47 29.01 -14.48
CA GLY A 921 0.29 29.87 -15.38
C GLY A 921 0.88 29.12 -16.58
N LEU A 922 0.20 28.07 -17.04
CA LEU A 922 0.51 27.30 -18.25
C LEU A 922 -0.59 27.51 -19.28
N PRO A 923 -0.44 28.45 -20.24
CA PRO A 923 -1.46 28.69 -21.26
C PRO A 923 -1.60 27.48 -22.20
N VAL A 924 -2.82 26.96 -22.30
CA VAL A 924 -3.22 25.98 -23.33
C VAL A 924 -3.43 26.75 -24.63
N ARG A 925 -2.68 26.41 -25.67
CA ARG A 925 -2.71 27.09 -26.97
C ARG A 925 -3.67 26.45 -27.94
N GLU A 926 -3.85 25.15 -27.85
CA GLU A 926 -4.75 24.39 -28.70
C GLU A 926 -5.10 23.05 -28.04
N VAL A 927 -6.34 22.60 -28.24
CA VAL A 927 -6.82 21.26 -27.87
C VAL A 927 -7.06 20.46 -29.15
N LEU A 928 -6.30 19.39 -29.34
CA LEU A 928 -6.39 18.50 -30.50
C LEU A 928 -7.26 17.29 -30.16
N ILE A 929 -8.42 17.19 -30.79
CA ILE A 929 -9.45 16.20 -30.51
C ILE A 929 -9.66 15.32 -31.74
N GLY A 930 -9.53 14.00 -31.60
CA GLY A 930 -9.77 13.08 -32.70
C GLY A 930 -11.25 13.05 -33.07
N VAL A 931 -12.08 12.48 -32.20
CA VAL A 931 -13.54 12.45 -32.36
C VAL A 931 -14.25 12.99 -31.13
N THR A 932 -15.31 13.78 -31.35
CA THR A 932 -16.16 14.32 -30.29
C THR A 932 -17.60 14.52 -30.75
N ASN A 933 -18.46 15.05 -29.88
CA ASN A 933 -19.83 15.43 -30.25
C ASN A 933 -20.01 16.94 -30.41
N ALA A 934 -21.13 17.31 -31.04
CA ALA A 934 -21.46 18.71 -31.30
C ALA A 934 -21.60 19.56 -30.02
N SER A 935 -22.07 18.97 -28.90
CA SER A 935 -22.21 19.68 -27.62
C SER A 935 -20.86 20.06 -27.05
N VAL A 936 -19.85 19.18 -27.15
CA VAL A 936 -18.49 19.46 -26.71
C VAL A 936 -17.88 20.57 -27.54
N ARG A 937 -17.94 20.48 -28.88
CA ARG A 937 -17.45 21.56 -29.78
C ARG A 937 -18.06 22.91 -29.40
N THR A 938 -19.39 22.96 -29.31
CA THR A 938 -20.12 24.18 -28.95
C THR A 938 -19.70 24.71 -27.57
N THR A 939 -19.46 23.83 -26.60
CA THR A 939 -18.99 24.24 -25.26
C THR A 939 -17.60 24.85 -25.32
N LEU A 940 -16.69 24.31 -26.12
CA LEU A 940 -15.34 24.85 -26.28
C LEU A 940 -15.34 26.19 -27.03
N ASP A 941 -16.18 26.33 -28.06
CA ASP A 941 -16.42 27.60 -28.77
C ASP A 941 -16.91 28.68 -27.80
N LEU A 942 -17.95 28.38 -27.02
CA LEU A 942 -18.52 29.30 -26.02
C LEU A 942 -17.53 29.70 -24.94
N ARG A 943 -16.59 28.81 -24.59
CA ARG A 943 -15.52 29.08 -23.61
C ARG A 943 -14.29 29.73 -24.23
N GLY A 944 -14.27 29.94 -25.56
CA GLY A 944 -13.13 30.53 -26.26
C GLY A 944 -11.85 29.69 -26.18
N ILE A 945 -11.97 28.37 -26.06
CA ILE A 945 -10.83 27.46 -25.99
C ILE A 945 -10.43 27.07 -27.42
N PRO A 946 -9.22 27.43 -27.89
CA PRO A 946 -8.78 27.06 -29.24
C PRO A 946 -8.68 25.55 -29.36
N HIS A 947 -9.28 24.98 -30.40
CA HIS A 947 -9.34 23.54 -30.59
C HIS A 947 -9.42 23.16 -32.07
N ARG A 948 -9.06 21.90 -32.34
CA ARG A 948 -9.19 21.26 -33.65
C ARG A 948 -9.82 19.90 -33.45
N CYS A 949 -10.91 19.62 -34.17
CA CYS A 949 -11.59 18.33 -34.15
C CYS A 949 -11.33 17.58 -35.46
N GLY A 950 -11.17 16.25 -35.40
CA GLY A 950 -11.12 15.38 -36.58
C GLY A 950 -12.49 15.10 -37.18
N ALA A 951 -13.41 14.63 -36.35
CA ALA A 951 -14.83 14.47 -36.70
C ALA A 951 -15.72 14.84 -35.51
N VAL A 952 -16.82 15.54 -35.79
CA VAL A 952 -17.80 15.96 -34.79
C VAL A 952 -19.12 15.27 -35.07
N VAL A 953 -19.48 14.31 -34.24
CA VAL A 953 -20.66 13.48 -34.45
C VAL A 953 -21.86 14.10 -33.74
N PRO A 954 -22.88 14.58 -34.47
CA PRO A 954 -24.08 15.14 -33.87
C PRO A 954 -24.97 14.02 -33.30
N GLY A 955 -25.69 14.31 -32.21
CA GLY A 955 -26.85 13.52 -31.80
C GLY A 955 -26.63 12.04 -31.49
N TRP A 956 -25.40 11.58 -31.21
CA TRP A 956 -25.15 10.17 -30.92
C TRP A 956 -26.00 9.67 -29.75
N ARG A 957 -26.49 8.43 -29.83
CA ARG A 957 -27.39 7.83 -28.84
C ARG A 957 -26.68 7.49 -27.54
N GLY A 958 -25.43 7.04 -27.64
CA GLY A 958 -24.62 6.56 -26.54
C GLY A 958 -23.24 6.12 -27.01
N VAL A 959 -22.36 5.84 -26.05
CA VAL A 959 -20.99 5.38 -26.29
C VAL A 959 -20.78 4.08 -25.54
N LEU A 960 -20.53 3.00 -26.26
CA LEU A 960 -20.00 1.77 -25.68
C LEU A 960 -18.48 1.89 -25.65
N ARG A 961 -17.89 1.82 -24.47
CA ARG A 961 -16.44 1.67 -24.29
C ARG A 961 -16.12 0.22 -23.97
N GLU A 962 -15.32 -0.43 -24.80
CA GLU A 962 -15.02 -1.85 -24.70
C GLU A 962 -14.48 -2.23 -23.31
N SER A 963 -13.47 -1.50 -22.82
CA SER A 963 -12.87 -1.72 -21.52
C SER A 963 -13.85 -1.54 -20.36
N ALA A 964 -14.88 -0.70 -20.50
CA ALA A 964 -15.90 -0.52 -19.48
C ALA A 964 -16.83 -1.74 -19.36
N THR A 965 -16.91 -2.60 -20.37
CA THR A 965 -17.75 -3.82 -20.37
C THR A 965 -16.99 -5.08 -19.93
N ALA A 966 -15.68 -5.00 -19.74
CA ALA A 966 -14.81 -6.14 -19.46
C ALA A 966 -14.35 -6.17 -17.98
N PRO A 967 -15.04 -6.88 -17.06
CA PRO A 967 -14.61 -7.03 -15.68
C PRO A 967 -13.20 -7.62 -15.59
N TYR A 968 -12.45 -7.26 -14.55
CA TYR A 968 -11.04 -7.61 -14.33
C TYR A 968 -10.02 -7.04 -15.35
N VAL A 969 -10.49 -6.53 -16.49
CA VAL A 969 -9.66 -5.86 -17.51
C VAL A 969 -9.77 -4.34 -17.38
N GLY A 970 -11.00 -3.80 -17.44
CA GLY A 970 -11.28 -2.36 -17.36
C GLY A 970 -12.51 -2.06 -16.49
N GLY A 971 -12.99 -0.82 -16.55
CA GLY A 971 -14.15 -0.36 -15.77
C GLY A 971 -14.01 1.07 -15.24
N TRP A 972 -15.10 1.60 -14.69
CA TRP A 972 -15.19 2.95 -14.14
C TRP A 972 -14.81 2.98 -12.67
N SER A 973 -13.95 3.92 -12.28
CA SER A 973 -13.57 4.15 -10.88
C SER A 973 -14.77 4.58 -10.02
N ILE A 974 -14.77 4.16 -8.75
CA ILE A 974 -15.85 4.44 -7.82
C ILE A 974 -15.45 5.55 -6.84
N VAL A 975 -16.31 6.55 -6.66
CA VAL A 975 -16.09 7.65 -5.71
C VAL A 975 -15.83 7.11 -4.29
N GLY A 976 -14.71 7.53 -3.70
CA GLY A 976 -14.37 7.22 -2.30
C GLY A 976 -13.91 5.78 -2.02
N ARG A 977 -13.50 5.02 -3.05
CA ARG A 977 -12.96 3.66 -2.89
C ARG A 977 -11.44 3.65 -3.12
N ASP A 978 -10.70 3.22 -2.10
CA ASP A 978 -9.24 3.05 -2.17
C ASP A 978 -8.85 1.77 -2.93
N PRO A 979 -7.59 1.66 -3.41
CA PRO A 979 -7.10 0.43 -4.04
C PRO A 979 -7.13 -0.72 -3.04
N LEU A 980 -7.46 -1.92 -3.52
CA LEU A 980 -7.43 -3.12 -2.70
C LEU A 980 -5.97 -3.49 -2.39
N GLU A 981 -5.73 -4.01 -1.19
CA GLU A 981 -4.40 -4.46 -0.76
C GLU A 981 -3.85 -5.59 -1.66
N THR A 982 -4.75 -6.37 -2.27
CA THR A 982 -4.41 -7.47 -3.17
C THR A 982 -4.10 -6.94 -4.58
N GLY A 983 -2.88 -7.15 -5.08
CA GLY A 983 -2.50 -6.87 -6.47
C GLY A 983 -2.61 -5.40 -6.91
N SER A 984 -2.84 -4.47 -5.98
CA SER A 984 -3.23 -3.07 -6.26
C SER A 984 -4.48 -2.95 -7.15
N LEU A 985 -5.41 -3.90 -7.04
CA LEU A 985 -6.65 -3.89 -7.81
C LEU A 985 -7.48 -2.66 -7.47
N LEU A 986 -7.93 -1.93 -8.48
CA LEU A 986 -8.84 -0.81 -8.28
C LEU A 986 -10.29 -1.28 -8.38
N PRO A 987 -11.13 -1.04 -7.36
CA PRO A 987 -12.56 -1.28 -7.47
C PRO A 987 -13.17 -0.49 -8.63
N SER A 988 -13.98 -1.15 -9.46
CA SER A 988 -14.61 -0.54 -10.62
C SER A 988 -15.97 -1.11 -10.95
N LEU A 989 -16.84 -0.27 -11.51
CA LEU A 989 -18.10 -0.72 -12.08
C LEU A 989 -17.96 -0.93 -13.59
N ASN A 990 -18.55 -2.02 -14.08
CA ASN A 990 -18.58 -2.35 -15.49
C ASN A 990 -19.98 -2.15 -16.06
N ASP A 991 -20.10 -1.68 -17.30
CA ASP A 991 -21.35 -1.36 -17.99
C ASP A 991 -22.13 -2.60 -18.47
N CYS A 992 -22.24 -3.61 -17.60
CA CYS A 992 -23.01 -4.82 -17.80
C CYS A 992 -23.55 -5.33 -16.45
N LEU A 993 -24.64 -6.09 -16.49
CA LEU A 993 -25.16 -6.79 -15.31
C LEU A 993 -24.23 -7.96 -14.94
N PRO A 994 -24.05 -8.26 -13.63
CA PRO A 994 -24.77 -7.70 -12.48
C PRO A 994 -24.21 -6.38 -11.94
N TYR A 995 -23.16 -5.80 -12.54
CA TYR A 995 -22.42 -4.68 -11.95
C TYR A 995 -23.07 -3.30 -12.15
N ARG A 996 -23.44 -2.95 -13.39
CA ARG A 996 -24.16 -1.71 -13.72
C ARG A 996 -25.10 -1.94 -14.89
N HIS A 997 -26.32 -1.42 -14.78
CA HIS A 997 -27.28 -1.50 -15.87
C HIS A 997 -26.85 -0.61 -17.06
N PRO A 998 -26.79 -1.14 -18.31
CA PRO A 998 -26.32 -0.42 -19.51
C PRO A 998 -27.36 0.55 -20.11
N ARG A 999 -28.07 1.33 -19.28
CA ARG A 999 -29.18 2.20 -19.74
C ARG A 999 -28.74 3.28 -20.74
N HIS A 1000 -27.50 3.76 -20.61
CA HIS A 1000 -26.94 4.78 -21.49
C HIS A 1000 -26.72 4.30 -22.93
N LEU A 1001 -26.81 2.99 -23.18
CA LEU A 1001 -26.76 2.40 -24.53
C LEU A 1001 -28.16 2.25 -25.16
N GLY A 1002 -29.22 2.67 -24.45
CA GLY A 1002 -30.61 2.50 -24.87
C GLY A 1002 -31.18 1.11 -24.58
N LEU A 1003 -30.51 0.30 -23.77
CA LEU A 1003 -30.92 -1.08 -23.46
C LEU A 1003 -31.83 -1.15 -22.24
N SER A 1004 -32.87 -1.99 -22.31
CA SER A 1004 -33.82 -2.24 -21.23
C SER A 1004 -34.36 -3.68 -21.29
N GLY A 1005 -35.02 -4.15 -20.23
CA GLY A 1005 -35.66 -5.47 -20.21
C GLY A 1005 -34.69 -6.61 -20.55
N SER A 1006 -35.12 -7.54 -21.40
CA SER A 1006 -34.34 -8.69 -21.89
C SER A 1006 -33.06 -8.28 -22.63
N ASP A 1007 -33.11 -7.21 -23.42
CA ASP A 1007 -31.95 -6.78 -24.23
C ASP A 1007 -30.76 -6.40 -23.34
N ALA A 1008 -31.02 -5.85 -22.15
CA ALA A 1008 -29.98 -5.55 -21.18
C ALA A 1008 -29.33 -6.83 -20.60
N PHE A 1009 -30.09 -7.91 -20.41
CA PHE A 1009 -29.56 -9.20 -19.97
C PHE A 1009 -28.76 -9.87 -21.09
N ASP A 1010 -29.26 -9.89 -22.32
CA ASP A 1010 -28.61 -10.54 -23.46
C ASP A 1010 -27.32 -9.83 -23.84
N PHE A 1011 -27.32 -8.50 -23.85
CA PHE A 1011 -26.09 -7.71 -23.98
C PHE A 1011 -25.10 -8.01 -22.85
N SER A 1012 -25.58 -8.10 -21.59
CA SER A 1012 -24.69 -8.35 -20.45
C SER A 1012 -24.05 -9.73 -20.53
N ARG A 1013 -24.78 -10.78 -20.96
CA ARG A 1013 -24.20 -12.10 -21.24
C ARG A 1013 -23.14 -12.02 -22.33
N LEU A 1014 -23.42 -11.29 -23.41
CA LEU A 1014 -22.48 -11.13 -24.52
C LEU A 1014 -21.20 -10.40 -24.08
N ALA A 1015 -21.33 -9.34 -23.28
CA ALA A 1015 -20.22 -8.59 -22.72
C ALA A 1015 -19.37 -9.45 -21.77
N LEU A 1016 -20.00 -10.24 -20.88
CA LEU A 1016 -19.30 -11.16 -19.99
C LEU A 1016 -18.61 -12.29 -20.77
N ALA A 1017 -19.26 -12.83 -21.80
CA ALA A 1017 -18.67 -13.86 -22.67
C ALA A 1017 -17.45 -13.32 -23.43
N HIS A 1018 -17.51 -12.06 -23.91
CA HIS A 1018 -16.36 -11.37 -24.50
C HIS A 1018 -15.21 -11.23 -23.49
N ALA A 1019 -15.50 -10.72 -22.30
CA ALA A 1019 -14.51 -10.57 -21.24
C ALA A 1019 -13.87 -11.91 -20.85
N HIS A 1020 -14.69 -12.96 -20.72
CA HIS A 1020 -14.25 -14.32 -20.43
C HIS A 1020 -13.30 -14.87 -21.51
N ALA A 1021 -13.64 -14.70 -22.79
CA ALA A 1021 -12.80 -15.13 -23.91
C ALA A 1021 -11.45 -14.40 -23.94
N VAL A 1022 -11.44 -13.09 -23.65
CA VAL A 1022 -10.20 -12.32 -23.54
C VAL A 1022 -9.35 -12.79 -22.36
N LEU A 1023 -9.96 -13.04 -21.19
CA LEU A 1023 -9.25 -13.53 -20.01
C LEU A 1023 -8.66 -14.93 -20.22
N LEU A 1024 -9.39 -15.87 -20.82
CA LEU A 1024 -8.87 -17.19 -21.19
C LEU A 1024 -7.65 -17.08 -22.11
N ALA A 1025 -7.74 -16.24 -23.16
CA ALA A 1025 -6.61 -16.03 -24.06
C ALA A 1025 -5.40 -15.41 -23.35
N LEU A 1026 -5.61 -14.52 -22.37
CA LEU A 1026 -4.55 -13.95 -21.54
C LEU A 1026 -3.94 -15.01 -20.62
N GLU A 1027 -4.75 -15.83 -19.95
CA GLU A 1027 -4.31 -16.90 -19.06
C GLU A 1027 -3.47 -17.95 -19.80
N GLU A 1028 -3.92 -18.36 -21.00
CA GLU A 1028 -3.17 -19.27 -21.87
C GLU A 1028 -1.83 -18.68 -22.29
N THR A 1029 -1.85 -17.45 -22.82
CA THR A 1029 -0.63 -16.75 -23.27
C THR A 1029 0.35 -16.52 -22.11
N PHE A 1030 -0.16 -16.20 -20.92
CA PHE A 1030 0.64 -16.01 -19.72
C PHE A 1030 1.28 -17.32 -19.26
N ARG A 1031 0.51 -18.41 -19.22
CA ARG A 1031 1.02 -19.74 -18.87
C ARG A 1031 2.11 -20.20 -19.82
N GLU A 1032 1.94 -19.98 -21.11
CA GLU A 1032 2.93 -20.32 -22.14
C GLU A 1032 4.24 -19.54 -21.99
N ARG A 1033 4.17 -18.25 -21.64
CA ARG A 1033 5.33 -17.37 -21.53
C ARG A 1033 6.06 -17.46 -20.19
N GLU A 1034 5.30 -17.54 -19.10
CA GLU A 1034 5.80 -17.39 -17.73
C GLU A 1034 5.91 -18.73 -17.00
N GLY A 1035 5.40 -19.82 -17.58
CA GLY A 1035 5.46 -21.17 -16.98
C GLY A 1035 4.64 -21.33 -15.69
N ARG A 1036 3.71 -20.40 -15.42
CA ARG A 1036 2.85 -20.40 -14.21
C ARG A 1036 1.46 -19.86 -14.52
N LEU A 1037 0.54 -20.07 -13.59
CA LEU A 1037 -0.87 -19.68 -13.73
C LEU A 1037 -1.09 -18.17 -13.51
N LEU A 1038 -1.98 -17.56 -14.30
CA LEU A 1038 -2.39 -16.16 -14.13
C LEU A 1038 -3.56 -16.09 -13.13
N ALA A 1039 -3.26 -15.83 -11.87
CA ALA A 1039 -4.28 -15.59 -10.85
C ALA A 1039 -4.69 -14.11 -10.76
N VAL A 1040 -5.78 -13.80 -10.06
CA VAL A 1040 -6.28 -12.43 -9.85
C VAL A 1040 -5.20 -11.49 -9.29
N GLN A 1041 -4.35 -11.96 -8.36
CA GLN A 1041 -3.25 -11.17 -7.81
C GLN A 1041 -2.16 -10.82 -8.84
N ASP A 1042 -2.12 -11.52 -9.96
CA ASP A 1042 -1.14 -11.38 -11.04
C ASP A 1042 -1.65 -10.58 -12.23
N LEU A 1043 -2.90 -10.09 -12.21
CA LEU A 1043 -3.50 -9.30 -13.29
C LEU A 1043 -2.66 -8.09 -13.69
N GLY A 1044 -1.92 -7.49 -12.74
CA GLY A 1044 -0.99 -6.40 -13.01
C GLY A 1044 0.11 -6.75 -14.01
N ALA A 1045 0.40 -8.03 -14.28
CA ALA A 1045 1.38 -8.43 -15.29
C ALA A 1045 0.84 -8.30 -16.73
N VAL A 1046 -0.47 -8.46 -16.92
CA VAL A 1046 -1.13 -8.49 -18.24
C VAL A 1046 -2.00 -7.26 -18.51
N VAL A 1047 -2.48 -6.58 -17.47
CA VAL A 1047 -3.30 -5.35 -17.53
C VAL A 1047 -2.53 -4.18 -16.92
N ARG A 1048 -2.52 -3.02 -17.58
CA ARG A 1048 -1.77 -1.82 -17.12
C ARG A 1048 -2.31 -1.22 -15.83
N THR A 1049 -3.59 -1.33 -15.58
CA THR A 1049 -4.27 -0.83 -14.38
C THR A 1049 -5.34 -1.83 -14.01
N PRO A 1050 -4.97 -2.91 -13.29
CA PRO A 1050 -5.86 -4.03 -13.09
C PRO A 1050 -7.06 -3.60 -12.23
N ARG A 1051 -8.24 -3.97 -12.72
CA ARG A 1051 -9.53 -3.59 -12.16
C ARG A 1051 -10.17 -4.79 -11.48
N CYS A 1052 -11.11 -4.55 -10.59
CA CYS A 1052 -11.88 -5.62 -9.98
C CYS A 1052 -13.31 -5.12 -9.73
N PRO A 1053 -14.35 -5.92 -10.08
CA PRO A 1053 -15.70 -5.64 -9.65
C PRO A 1053 -15.79 -5.38 -8.15
N PRO A 1054 -16.70 -4.52 -7.70
CA PRO A 1054 -16.70 -4.08 -6.32
C PRO A 1054 -17.16 -5.17 -5.36
N MET A 1055 -16.34 -5.47 -4.36
CA MET A 1055 -16.70 -6.39 -3.28
C MET A 1055 -17.43 -5.67 -2.14
N PRO A 1056 -18.30 -6.37 -1.36
CA PRO A 1056 -18.81 -5.84 -0.11
C PRO A 1056 -17.67 -5.39 0.81
N GLN A 1057 -17.91 -4.37 1.64
CA GLN A 1057 -16.87 -3.81 2.50
C GLN A 1057 -16.32 -4.88 3.45
N GLY A 1058 -14.99 -5.02 3.50
CA GLY A 1058 -14.29 -6.03 4.32
C GLY A 1058 -14.00 -7.36 3.61
N PHE A 1059 -14.50 -7.55 2.38
CA PHE A 1059 -14.18 -8.71 1.56
C PHE A 1059 -13.08 -8.38 0.55
N LEU A 1060 -12.15 -9.32 0.37
CA LEU A 1060 -11.11 -9.25 -0.64
C LEU A 1060 -11.43 -10.25 -1.76
N PRO A 1061 -11.06 -9.94 -3.01
CA PRO A 1061 -11.17 -10.90 -4.10
C PRO A 1061 -10.25 -12.11 -3.84
N PRO A 1062 -10.65 -13.31 -4.28
CA PRO A 1062 -9.86 -14.51 -4.09
C PRO A 1062 -8.54 -14.39 -4.86
N ARG A 1063 -7.41 -14.47 -4.14
CA ARG A 1063 -6.08 -14.13 -4.68
C ARG A 1063 -5.58 -15.12 -5.73
N ASP A 1064 -5.80 -16.41 -5.47
CA ASP A 1064 -5.21 -17.52 -6.22
C ASP A 1064 -6.15 -18.14 -7.26
N ARG A 1065 -7.30 -17.50 -7.51
CA ARG A 1065 -8.26 -17.93 -8.54
C ARG A 1065 -7.97 -17.30 -9.89
N PHE A 1066 -8.40 -17.98 -10.95
CA PHE A 1066 -8.37 -17.45 -12.30
C PHE A 1066 -9.44 -16.36 -12.47
N PRO A 1067 -9.11 -15.22 -13.09
CA PRO A 1067 -10.10 -14.20 -13.40
C PRO A 1067 -11.17 -14.70 -14.38
N SER A 1068 -10.84 -15.61 -15.32
CA SER A 1068 -11.83 -16.24 -16.21
C SER A 1068 -12.91 -16.99 -15.42
N ASP A 1069 -12.53 -17.85 -14.47
CA ASP A 1069 -13.47 -18.59 -13.62
C ASP A 1069 -14.46 -17.67 -12.90
N LEU A 1070 -14.01 -16.51 -12.42
CA LEU A 1070 -14.87 -15.55 -11.72
C LEU A 1070 -15.90 -14.94 -12.67
N VAL A 1071 -15.49 -14.60 -13.90
CA VAL A 1071 -16.42 -14.13 -14.93
C VAL A 1071 -17.39 -15.23 -15.38
N ALA A 1072 -16.93 -16.49 -15.44
CA ALA A 1072 -17.80 -17.63 -15.74
C ALA A 1072 -18.90 -17.81 -14.67
N GLU A 1073 -18.54 -17.68 -13.39
CA GLU A 1073 -19.51 -17.68 -12.29
C GLU A 1073 -20.55 -16.55 -12.41
N ASP A 1074 -20.11 -15.37 -12.85
CA ASP A 1074 -21.01 -14.23 -13.10
C ASP A 1074 -21.95 -14.49 -14.29
N ILE A 1075 -21.49 -15.17 -15.35
CA ILE A 1075 -22.33 -15.61 -16.47
C ILE A 1075 -23.41 -16.60 -15.97
N GLU A 1076 -23.04 -17.57 -15.15
CA GLU A 1076 -23.98 -18.54 -14.55
C GLU A 1076 -24.97 -17.86 -13.58
N ALA A 1077 -24.50 -16.89 -12.80
CA ALA A 1077 -25.36 -16.10 -11.92
C ALA A 1077 -26.39 -15.30 -12.74
N LEU A 1078 -25.97 -14.67 -13.84
CA LEU A 1078 -26.86 -13.94 -14.73
C LEU A 1078 -27.88 -14.88 -15.42
N ALA A 1079 -27.45 -16.07 -15.84
CA ALA A 1079 -28.33 -17.10 -16.39
C ALA A 1079 -29.39 -17.57 -15.40
N ARG A 1080 -29.10 -17.62 -14.09
CA ARG A 1080 -30.11 -17.94 -13.08
C ARG A 1080 -31.16 -16.83 -12.91
N LEU A 1081 -30.80 -15.58 -13.15
CA LEU A 1081 -31.71 -14.42 -13.04
C LEU A 1081 -32.59 -14.24 -14.28
N HIS A 1082 -32.09 -14.66 -15.44
CA HIS A 1082 -32.82 -14.66 -16.70
C HIS A 1082 -32.39 -15.90 -17.49
N PRO A 1083 -33.03 -17.06 -17.31
CA PRO A 1083 -32.64 -18.30 -17.99
C PRO A 1083 -32.71 -18.21 -19.51
#